data_AF-K9D467-F1
#
_entry.id   AF-K9D467-F1
#
_cell.length_a   1.000
_cell.length_b   1.000
_cell.length_c   1.000
_cell.angle_alpha   90.00
_cell.angle_beta   90.00
_cell.angle_gamma   90.00
#
_symmetry.space_group_name_H-M   'P 1'
#
loop_
_entity.id
_entity.type
_entity.pdbx_description
1 polymer ?
#
loop_
_entity_poly.entity_id
_entity_poly.type
_entity_poly.pdbx_seq_one_letter_code
_entity_poly.pdbx_strand_id
1 'polypeptide(L)'
;MKSFRSSRRYMKGVLALFFCCTVAASAQAVDFLPVSDVHTGMEGHVDTVVTGDDISSFNMKVLGVMKDRGPSGDLILAKFSGPVIDETGGIVHGMSGSPAYIDGKLVGAVAYGWGFADGTIGMITPIEDMVKLWNIPYEKNLANPWRDSQLIPLGMPLMAYGFDPSALKFMKEKLPEYEYSTYDTAAADGDDVAKPLKAGGSVAALLVDGDLKLGAIGTVTYVDKDKVVAFGHPFLKRGSVGYFMHNASIFTVVKSVDSGFKLGSMGAEVGAVTEDRGAGIAGTSGHIISGIPMAITVHDLDMNRTREAGVKVVEADELTPTLSATAVYNFLSKTLDRNGEGTSTLTLKIQPRDVNIPPLERTNMFYSNDSIGIKSVDEFYNIIDVLMNNRFINYEIAGIQVEVSVAKDKKTAMISDATLSPAVASPGDTIVINVKLQPFREEPVTKEIFFTVPKDQPYGEVTLEVRGGGVVPLPYLLEKQKYNLTDEIIRRLKTYKDFDEFYKELRNTDTNNQIVVEILEDGVSMVEDSDKADTKGAKIDVADETKIPGAVPKGKSKENIPGIDDKDNKEPYKAKINTEYVIRGDGQFVLKIVSPADRDKEKARLAREHAKKLKEQAKAEDESSTKAAKTETAANTVKKTSEAPDNSPDKTPEAPTNTPDHSADDSNDSVN
;
A
#
# COMPACT_ATOMS: atom_id res chain seq x y z
N MET A 1 90.66 -0.27 -25.75
CA MET A 1 89.79 -0.78 -26.83
C MET A 1 88.86 -1.85 -26.25
N LYS A 2 87.55 -1.65 -26.46
CA LYS A 2 86.43 -2.63 -26.52
C LYS A 2 86.33 -3.75 -25.46
N SER A 3 85.31 -3.67 -24.59
CA SER A 3 84.18 -4.62 -24.53
C SER A 3 83.46 -4.54 -23.18
N PHE A 4 82.40 -3.73 -23.06
CA PHE A 4 81.40 -3.86 -21.99
C PHE A 4 80.06 -3.25 -22.44
N ARG A 5 79.52 -3.76 -23.54
CA ARG A 5 78.16 -3.47 -24.03
C ARG A 5 77.55 -4.74 -24.62
N SER A 6 77.26 -5.74 -23.78
CA SER A 6 76.47 -6.90 -24.22
C SER A 6 75.56 -7.51 -23.15
N SER A 7 75.83 -7.32 -21.85
CA SER A 7 75.01 -7.97 -20.80
C SER A 7 73.65 -7.31 -20.52
N ARG A 8 73.42 -6.07 -20.97
CA ARG A 8 72.17 -5.32 -20.66
C ARG A 8 70.98 -5.63 -21.60
N ARG A 9 71.20 -6.38 -22.69
CA ARG A 9 70.12 -6.76 -23.63
C ARG A 9 69.50 -8.12 -23.33
N TYR A 10 70.26 -9.05 -22.75
CA TYR A 10 69.74 -10.37 -22.35
C TYR A 10 68.94 -10.35 -21.05
N MET A 11 69.29 -9.45 -20.11
CA MET A 11 68.59 -9.33 -18.83
C MET A 11 67.18 -8.71 -18.94
N LYS A 12 66.90 -7.97 -20.01
CA LYS A 12 65.56 -7.42 -20.29
C LYS A 12 64.64 -8.41 -21.01
N GLY A 13 65.20 -9.36 -21.76
CA GLY A 13 64.43 -10.41 -22.44
C GLY A 13 63.95 -11.51 -21.49
N VAL A 14 64.78 -11.89 -20.51
CA VAL A 14 64.42 -12.93 -19.52
C VAL A 14 63.40 -12.42 -18.49
N LEU A 15 63.45 -11.14 -18.11
CA LEU A 15 62.45 -10.53 -17.23
C LEU A 15 61.09 -10.34 -17.94
N ALA A 16 61.09 -10.06 -19.26
CA ALA A 16 59.85 -9.99 -20.05
C ALA A 16 59.23 -11.38 -20.27
N LEU A 17 60.04 -12.44 -20.37
CA LEU A 17 59.54 -13.82 -20.45
C LEU A 17 58.94 -14.31 -19.11
N PHE A 18 59.52 -13.91 -17.97
CA PHE A 18 58.95 -14.21 -16.65
C PHE A 18 57.72 -13.35 -16.31
N PHE A 19 57.59 -12.15 -16.88
CA PHE A 19 56.39 -11.30 -16.70
C PHE A 19 55.24 -11.67 -17.66
N CYS A 20 55.53 -12.36 -18.76
CA CYS A 20 54.51 -12.88 -19.69
C CYS A 20 53.94 -14.26 -19.31
N CYS A 21 54.50 -14.96 -18.32
CA CYS A 21 54.06 -16.32 -17.96
C CYS A 21 53.26 -16.42 -16.66
N THR A 22 52.93 -15.32 -15.96
CA THR A 22 52.19 -15.37 -14.69
C THR A 22 50.79 -14.73 -14.73
N VAL A 23 50.27 -14.36 -15.89
CA VAL A 23 48.87 -13.91 -16.03
C VAL A 23 48.22 -14.56 -17.25
N ALA A 24 48.10 -15.87 -17.19
CA ALA A 24 47.06 -16.60 -17.90
C ALA A 24 46.30 -17.38 -16.85
N ALA A 25 45.52 -16.68 -16.02
CA ALA A 25 44.33 -17.28 -15.46
C ALA A 25 43.42 -17.55 -16.65
N SER A 26 43.59 -18.71 -17.27
CA SER A 26 42.65 -19.22 -18.24
C SER A 26 41.31 -19.24 -17.55
N ALA A 27 40.41 -18.33 -17.92
CA ALA A 27 38.99 -18.51 -17.70
C ALA A 27 38.63 -19.77 -18.49
N GLN A 28 38.77 -20.94 -17.86
CA GLN A 28 38.22 -22.16 -18.42
C GLN A 28 36.72 -21.96 -18.42
N ALA A 29 36.12 -21.99 -19.61
CA ALA A 29 34.68 -22.09 -19.73
C ALA A 29 34.25 -23.32 -18.91
N VAL A 30 33.32 -23.13 -17.98
CA VAL A 30 32.78 -24.24 -17.21
C VAL A 30 31.96 -25.08 -18.17
N ASP A 31 32.37 -26.33 -18.38
CA ASP A 31 31.63 -27.26 -19.20
C ASP A 31 30.34 -27.68 -18.47
N PHE A 32 29.23 -27.78 -19.21
CA PHE A 32 27.97 -28.28 -18.67
C PHE A 32 27.87 -29.79 -18.86
N LEU A 33 27.26 -30.47 -17.90
CA LEU A 33 26.83 -31.86 -18.02
C LEU A 33 25.33 -31.89 -18.32
N PRO A 34 24.91 -32.27 -19.54
CA PRO A 34 23.49 -32.36 -19.87
C PRO A 34 22.76 -33.36 -18.99
N VAL A 35 21.49 -33.09 -18.67
CA VAL A 35 20.68 -33.98 -17.81
C VAL A 35 20.53 -35.39 -18.41
N SER A 36 20.56 -35.51 -19.75
CA SER A 36 20.52 -36.80 -20.46
C SER A 36 21.70 -37.71 -20.16
N ASP A 37 22.83 -37.13 -19.75
CA ASP A 37 24.06 -37.86 -19.49
C ASP A 37 24.21 -38.21 -17.99
N VAL A 38 23.25 -37.79 -17.15
CA VAL A 38 23.23 -38.05 -15.71
C VAL A 38 22.59 -39.42 -15.43
N HIS A 39 23.29 -40.24 -14.65
CA HIS A 39 22.84 -41.58 -14.29
C HIS A 39 22.98 -41.85 -12.79
N THR A 40 22.13 -42.73 -12.26
CA THR A 40 22.18 -43.16 -10.86
C THR A 40 23.56 -43.68 -10.47
N GLY A 41 24.05 -43.25 -9.31
CA GLY A 41 25.33 -43.66 -8.75
C GLY A 41 26.49 -42.73 -9.08
N MET A 42 26.33 -41.76 -9.98
CA MET A 42 27.32 -40.70 -10.20
C MET A 42 27.55 -39.90 -8.92
N GLU A 43 28.80 -39.52 -8.69
CA GLU A 43 29.22 -38.77 -7.50
C GLU A 43 29.81 -37.42 -7.92
N GLY A 44 29.70 -36.44 -7.03
CA GLY A 44 30.10 -35.08 -7.30
C GLY A 44 30.17 -34.25 -6.04
N HIS A 45 30.28 -32.93 -6.21
CA HIS A 45 30.27 -31.98 -5.10
C HIS A 45 29.34 -30.80 -5.39
N VAL A 46 28.99 -30.07 -4.34
CA VAL A 46 28.14 -28.88 -4.37
C VAL A 46 28.80 -27.77 -3.57
N ASP A 47 28.80 -26.56 -4.10
CA ASP A 47 29.44 -25.40 -3.48
C ASP A 47 28.41 -24.41 -2.91
N THR A 48 28.63 -23.94 -1.69
CA THR A 48 27.73 -23.00 -1.01
C THR A 48 28.46 -22.18 0.06
N VAL A 49 27.86 -21.09 0.53
CA VAL A 49 28.37 -20.33 1.69
C VAL A 49 27.57 -20.65 2.95
N VAL A 50 28.23 -21.02 4.06
CA VAL A 50 27.59 -21.22 5.37
C VAL A 50 27.97 -20.16 6.41
N THR A 51 29.05 -19.43 6.19
CA THR A 51 29.53 -18.33 7.06
C THR A 51 30.39 -17.37 6.25
N GLY A 52 30.25 -16.07 6.51
CA GLY A 52 30.89 -14.99 5.78
C GLY A 52 30.54 -15.01 4.30
N ASP A 53 31.60 -14.95 3.48
CA ASP A 53 31.58 -15.04 2.02
C ASP A 53 32.34 -16.29 1.52
N ASP A 54 32.78 -17.16 2.43
CA ASP A 54 33.67 -18.29 2.12
C ASP A 54 32.88 -19.47 1.52
N ILE A 55 33.27 -19.85 0.30
CA ILE A 55 32.67 -20.99 -0.40
C ILE A 55 33.18 -22.28 0.24
N SER A 56 32.23 -23.10 0.68
CA SER A 56 32.42 -24.44 1.24
C SER A 56 31.77 -25.48 0.34
N SER A 57 32.36 -26.68 0.28
CA SER A 57 31.84 -27.77 -0.56
C SER A 57 31.33 -28.94 0.26
N PHE A 58 30.32 -29.64 -0.27
CA PHE A 58 29.84 -30.91 0.25
C PHE A 58 29.63 -31.92 -0.87
N ASN A 59 29.58 -33.20 -0.52
CA ASN A 59 29.49 -34.28 -1.49
C ASN A 59 28.04 -34.50 -1.93
N MET A 60 27.86 -35.00 -3.15
CA MET A 60 26.59 -35.50 -3.63
C MET A 60 26.72 -36.85 -4.33
N LYS A 61 25.63 -37.61 -4.32
CA LYS A 61 25.45 -38.85 -5.06
C LYS A 61 24.09 -38.87 -5.73
N VAL A 62 24.07 -39.06 -7.04
CA VAL A 62 22.84 -39.13 -7.83
C VAL A 62 22.07 -40.40 -7.49
N LEU A 63 20.81 -40.25 -7.10
CA LEU A 63 19.88 -41.35 -6.85
C LEU A 63 19.04 -41.64 -8.10
N GLY A 64 18.74 -40.63 -8.92
CA GLY A 64 18.06 -40.81 -10.20
C GLY A 64 17.66 -39.49 -10.85
N VAL A 65 17.04 -39.57 -12.03
CA VAL A 65 16.48 -38.43 -12.75
C VAL A 65 14.95 -38.56 -12.78
N MET A 66 14.27 -37.54 -12.27
CA MET A 66 12.83 -37.42 -12.19
C MET A 66 12.31 -36.63 -13.39
N LYS A 67 11.82 -37.34 -14.40
CA LYS A 67 11.39 -36.73 -15.67
C LYS A 67 10.12 -35.91 -15.54
N ASP A 68 10.12 -34.68 -16.07
CA ASP A 68 8.98 -33.76 -16.08
C ASP A 68 8.32 -33.59 -14.70
N ARG A 69 9.12 -33.67 -13.63
CA ARG A 69 8.62 -33.51 -12.25
C ARG A 69 8.87 -32.11 -11.70
N GLY A 70 9.77 -31.34 -12.29
CA GLY A 70 10.09 -29.98 -11.88
C GLY A 70 9.29 -28.92 -12.63
N PRO A 71 9.21 -27.68 -12.10
CA PRO A 71 8.45 -26.59 -12.72
C PRO A 71 8.97 -26.15 -14.11
N SER A 72 10.18 -26.56 -14.49
CA SER A 72 10.81 -26.27 -15.78
C SER A 72 11.19 -27.51 -16.59
N GLY A 73 10.89 -28.72 -16.10
CA GLY A 73 11.28 -29.97 -16.74
C GLY A 73 11.78 -31.04 -15.75
N ASP A 74 12.93 -31.63 -16.06
CA ASP A 74 13.52 -32.72 -15.27
C ASP A 74 14.11 -32.22 -13.94
N LEU A 75 14.13 -33.09 -12.93
CA LEU A 75 14.86 -32.87 -11.68
C LEU A 75 15.85 -34.01 -11.43
N ILE A 76 17.04 -33.69 -10.94
CA ILE A 76 18.03 -34.71 -10.56
C ILE A 76 17.90 -34.94 -9.06
N LEU A 77 17.52 -36.15 -8.67
CA LEU A 77 17.44 -36.56 -7.28
C LEU A 77 18.83 -36.95 -6.77
N ALA A 78 19.28 -36.35 -5.67
CA ALA A 78 20.60 -36.60 -5.11
C ALA A 78 20.57 -36.73 -3.58
N LYS A 79 21.50 -37.52 -3.06
CA LYS A 79 21.83 -37.57 -1.63
C LYS A 79 23.10 -36.77 -1.38
N PHE A 80 23.07 -35.93 -0.37
CA PHE A 80 24.13 -35.03 0.02
C PHE A 80 24.78 -35.49 1.32
N SER A 81 26.08 -35.25 1.46
CA SER A 81 26.83 -35.68 2.65
C SER A 81 28.10 -34.88 2.85
N GLY A 82 28.69 -35.03 4.03
CA GLY A 82 29.96 -34.41 4.40
C GLY A 82 29.79 -33.34 5.47
N PRO A 83 30.91 -32.73 5.92
CA PRO A 83 30.94 -31.93 7.14
C PRO A 83 29.93 -30.77 7.15
N VAL A 84 29.74 -30.08 6.02
CA VAL A 84 28.76 -28.99 5.90
C VAL A 84 27.34 -29.50 6.14
N ILE A 85 26.94 -30.61 5.52
CA ILE A 85 25.59 -31.17 5.65
C ILE A 85 25.35 -31.71 7.07
N ASP A 86 26.37 -32.36 7.65
CA ASP A 86 26.32 -32.84 9.04
C ASP A 86 26.18 -31.67 10.01
N GLU A 87 26.92 -30.58 9.75
CA GLU A 87 26.87 -29.37 10.55
C GLU A 87 25.53 -28.66 10.41
N THR A 88 24.96 -28.52 9.22
CA THR A 88 23.68 -27.81 9.03
C THR A 88 22.45 -28.65 9.36
N GLY A 89 22.62 -29.98 9.52
CA GLY A 89 21.53 -30.92 9.77
C GLY A 89 20.74 -31.27 8.50
N GLY A 90 21.36 -31.13 7.33
CA GLY A 90 20.72 -31.26 6.02
C GLY A 90 20.82 -30.01 5.16
N ILE A 91 20.16 -30.04 4.00
CA ILE A 91 19.98 -28.86 3.15
C ILE A 91 19.06 -27.87 3.87
N VAL A 92 19.43 -26.60 3.87
CA VAL A 92 18.70 -25.51 4.53
C VAL A 92 18.29 -24.42 3.53
N HIS A 93 17.28 -23.61 3.86
CA HIS A 93 16.93 -22.44 3.06
C HIS A 93 18.12 -21.49 2.91
N GLY A 94 18.27 -20.92 1.72
CA GLY A 94 19.45 -20.13 1.34
C GLY A 94 20.59 -20.95 0.71
N MET A 95 20.59 -22.30 0.81
CA MET A 95 21.43 -23.15 -0.06
C MET A 95 20.84 -23.34 -1.46
N SER A 96 19.58 -22.96 -1.64
CA SER A 96 18.93 -22.86 -2.94
C SER A 96 19.82 -22.08 -3.93
N GLY A 97 20.11 -22.69 -5.07
CA GLY A 97 21.02 -22.17 -6.10
C GLY A 97 22.47 -22.67 -6.01
N SER A 98 22.82 -23.48 -5.01
CA SER A 98 24.19 -23.99 -4.85
C SER A 98 24.59 -24.87 -6.05
N PRO A 99 25.64 -24.51 -6.82
CA PRO A 99 26.02 -25.24 -8.02
C PRO A 99 26.55 -26.63 -7.69
N ALA A 100 26.08 -27.60 -8.44
CA ALA A 100 26.44 -29.00 -8.34
C ALA A 100 27.31 -29.43 -9.53
N TYR A 101 28.39 -30.16 -9.25
CA TYR A 101 29.39 -30.55 -10.24
C TYR A 101 29.65 -32.06 -10.24
N ILE A 102 29.73 -32.66 -11.42
CA ILE A 102 30.15 -34.05 -11.66
C ILE A 102 31.32 -34.02 -12.64
N ASP A 103 32.43 -34.65 -12.29
CA ASP A 103 33.66 -34.67 -13.10
C ASP A 103 34.14 -33.27 -13.54
N GLY A 104 33.96 -32.26 -12.68
CA GLY A 104 34.31 -30.87 -12.94
C GLY A 104 33.34 -30.12 -13.87
N LYS A 105 32.26 -30.76 -14.32
CA LYS A 105 31.21 -30.16 -15.15
C LYS A 105 30.02 -29.75 -14.32
N LEU A 106 29.48 -28.57 -14.58
CA LEU A 106 28.28 -28.05 -13.89
C LEU A 106 27.05 -28.82 -14.39
N VAL A 107 26.34 -29.46 -13.47
CA VAL A 107 25.13 -30.23 -13.80
C VAL A 107 23.85 -29.46 -13.46
N GLY A 108 23.88 -28.58 -12.46
CA GLY A 108 22.70 -27.85 -12.02
C GLY A 108 22.87 -27.16 -10.68
N ALA A 109 21.75 -26.80 -10.05
CA ALA A 109 21.71 -26.19 -8.72
C ALA A 109 20.81 -26.97 -7.75
N VAL A 110 21.24 -27.09 -6.49
CA VAL A 110 20.36 -27.55 -5.40
C VAL A 110 19.16 -26.61 -5.29
N ALA A 111 17.95 -27.15 -5.35
CA ALA A 111 16.73 -26.33 -5.50
C ALA A 111 15.58 -26.76 -4.57
N TYR A 112 15.37 -28.07 -4.40
CA TYR A 112 14.23 -28.58 -3.64
C TYR A 112 14.65 -29.63 -2.60
N GLY A 113 13.82 -29.78 -1.57
CA GLY A 113 13.92 -30.81 -0.55
C GLY A 113 12.53 -31.18 -0.05
N TRP A 114 12.45 -32.01 0.97
CA TRP A 114 11.18 -32.38 1.61
C TRP A 114 11.14 -31.84 3.04
N GLY A 115 10.06 -31.13 3.39
CA GLY A 115 9.79 -30.75 4.78
C GLY A 115 9.54 -31.98 5.65
N PHE A 116 10.04 -31.98 6.89
CA PHE A 116 9.89 -33.08 7.87
C PHE A 116 10.44 -34.45 7.43
N ALA A 117 11.33 -34.51 6.44
CA ALA A 117 11.94 -35.74 5.92
C ALA A 117 13.47 -35.77 6.12
N ASP A 118 14.15 -36.74 5.50
CA ASP A 118 15.62 -36.84 5.48
C ASP A 118 16.22 -35.61 4.78
N GLY A 119 16.72 -34.65 5.57
CA GLY A 119 17.33 -33.41 5.09
C GLY A 119 18.61 -33.61 4.26
N THR A 120 19.11 -34.84 4.14
CA THR A 120 20.25 -35.17 3.27
C THR A 120 19.84 -35.49 1.84
N ILE A 121 18.54 -35.59 1.52
CA ILE A 121 18.08 -35.87 0.16
C ILE A 121 17.37 -34.64 -0.39
N GLY A 122 17.71 -34.27 -1.62
CA GLY A 122 17.07 -33.15 -2.32
C GLY A 122 17.16 -33.29 -3.83
N MET A 123 16.64 -32.28 -4.52
CA MET A 123 16.58 -32.24 -5.97
C MET A 123 17.37 -31.06 -6.52
N ILE A 124 18.01 -31.32 -7.65
CA ILE A 124 18.82 -30.38 -8.39
C ILE A 124 18.07 -30.00 -9.67
N THR A 125 17.93 -28.70 -9.92
CA THR A 125 17.43 -28.16 -11.19
C THR A 125 18.56 -28.16 -12.21
N PRO A 126 18.40 -28.79 -13.39
CA PRO A 126 19.44 -28.84 -14.42
C PRO A 126 19.91 -27.46 -14.88
N ILE A 127 21.22 -27.31 -15.08
CA ILE A 127 21.81 -26.02 -15.50
C ILE A 127 21.26 -25.55 -16.85
N GLU A 128 20.97 -26.49 -17.76
CA GLU A 128 20.41 -26.20 -19.09
C GLU A 128 19.07 -25.48 -19.00
N ASP A 129 18.25 -25.77 -17.99
CA ASP A 129 16.96 -25.10 -17.79
C ASP A 129 17.14 -23.71 -17.18
N MET A 130 18.12 -23.54 -16.29
CA MET A 130 18.43 -22.26 -15.68
C MET A 130 18.97 -21.26 -16.70
N VAL A 131 19.96 -21.64 -17.52
CA VAL A 131 20.59 -20.71 -18.48
C VAL A 131 19.67 -20.32 -19.64
N LYS A 132 18.62 -21.11 -19.93
CA LYS A 132 17.58 -20.73 -20.91
C LYS A 132 16.89 -19.42 -20.54
N LEU A 133 16.82 -19.09 -19.25
CA LEU A 133 16.21 -17.85 -18.75
C LEU A 133 16.87 -16.60 -19.33
N TRP A 134 18.16 -16.64 -19.66
CA TRP A 134 18.87 -15.51 -20.27
C TRP A 134 18.44 -15.14 -21.68
N ASN A 135 17.75 -16.05 -22.37
CA ASN A 135 17.31 -15.86 -23.74
C ASN A 135 15.84 -15.46 -23.83
N ILE A 136 15.18 -15.30 -22.68
CA ILE A 136 13.82 -14.78 -22.60
C ILE A 136 13.94 -13.25 -22.68
N PRO A 137 13.33 -12.60 -23.69
CA PRO A 137 13.31 -11.15 -23.73
C PRO A 137 12.54 -10.64 -22.52
N TYR A 138 13.11 -9.69 -21.79
CA TYR A 138 12.38 -9.03 -20.71
C TYR A 138 11.16 -8.33 -21.29
N GLU A 139 9.98 -8.76 -20.85
CA GLU A 139 8.71 -8.14 -21.22
C GLU A 139 8.06 -7.55 -19.95
N LYS A 140 8.05 -6.23 -19.83
CA LYS A 140 7.43 -5.52 -18.71
C LYS A 140 5.95 -5.92 -18.59
N ASN A 141 5.49 -6.18 -17.36
CA ASN A 141 4.10 -6.50 -17.00
C ASN A 141 3.55 -7.86 -17.52
N LEU A 142 4.40 -8.85 -17.81
CA LEU A 142 3.97 -10.25 -18.02
C LEU A 142 4.02 -11.12 -16.75
N ALA A 143 3.63 -10.53 -15.62
CA ALA A 143 3.47 -11.26 -14.38
C ALA A 143 2.16 -12.05 -14.40
N ASN A 144 2.20 -13.31 -14.82
CA ASN A 144 1.05 -14.20 -14.77
C ASN A 144 1.19 -15.16 -13.58
N PRO A 145 0.34 -15.10 -12.55
CA PRO A 145 0.42 -16.01 -11.41
C PRO A 145 0.07 -17.44 -11.84
N TRP A 146 1.09 -18.28 -12.07
CA TRP A 146 0.92 -19.71 -12.30
C TRP A 146 1.00 -20.48 -10.98
N ARG A 147 -0.15 -20.91 -10.45
CA ARG A 147 -0.25 -21.85 -9.33
C ARG A 147 0.01 -23.27 -9.82
N ASP A 148 1.14 -23.84 -9.42
CA ASP A 148 1.37 -25.29 -9.53
C ASP A 148 1.46 -25.87 -8.12
N SER A 149 0.64 -26.89 -7.86
CA SER A 149 0.37 -27.45 -6.54
C SER A 149 1.14 -28.75 -6.26
N GLN A 150 2.03 -29.20 -7.17
CA GLN A 150 2.59 -30.55 -7.11
C GLN A 150 3.96 -30.66 -6.41
N LEU A 151 4.68 -29.55 -6.23
CA LEU A 151 5.96 -29.49 -5.50
C LEU A 151 5.99 -28.29 -4.56
N ILE A 152 6.51 -28.49 -3.34
CA ILE A 152 6.76 -27.41 -2.38
C ILE A 152 8.20 -26.95 -2.64
N PRO A 153 8.43 -25.73 -3.18
CA PRO A 153 9.76 -25.12 -3.14
C PRO A 153 10.26 -25.16 -1.70
N LEU A 154 11.57 -25.25 -1.46
CA LEU A 154 12.08 -24.94 -0.12
C LEU A 154 11.69 -23.49 0.18
N GLY A 155 10.52 -23.27 0.81
CA GLY A 155 9.88 -21.98 1.00
C GLY A 155 10.89 -20.95 1.49
N MET A 156 11.26 -20.01 0.63
CA MET A 156 12.29 -19.06 1.01
C MET A 156 11.71 -18.11 2.05
N PRO A 157 12.27 -18.08 3.26
CA PRO A 157 11.83 -17.11 4.24
C PRO A 157 12.06 -15.71 3.68
N LEU A 158 11.04 -14.86 3.75
CA LEU A 158 11.25 -13.44 3.53
C LEU A 158 12.04 -12.90 4.72
N MET A 159 13.25 -12.42 4.42
CA MET A 159 14.09 -11.71 5.37
C MET A 159 13.71 -10.24 5.34
N ALA A 160 13.38 -9.72 6.51
CA ALA A 160 12.99 -8.34 6.69
C ALA A 160 14.01 -7.63 7.58
N TYR A 161 14.55 -6.53 7.09
CA TYR A 161 15.44 -5.63 7.81
C TYR A 161 14.75 -4.28 8.01
N GLY A 162 14.82 -3.76 9.24
CA GLY A 162 14.26 -2.44 9.55
C GLY A 162 12.74 -2.41 9.66
N PHE A 163 12.04 -3.55 9.50
CA PHE A 163 10.61 -3.67 9.75
C PHE A 163 10.33 -3.95 11.23
N ASP A 164 9.23 -3.41 11.75
CA ASP A 164 8.69 -3.81 13.04
C ASP A 164 7.66 -4.95 12.87
N PRO A 165 7.38 -5.74 13.93
CA PRO A 165 6.44 -6.86 13.83
C PRO A 165 5.04 -6.45 13.38
N SER A 166 4.59 -5.24 13.73
CA SER A 166 3.26 -4.77 13.35
C SER A 166 3.17 -4.47 11.85
N ALA A 167 4.20 -3.87 11.24
CA ALA A 167 4.24 -3.68 9.79
C ALA A 167 4.30 -4.99 9.01
N LEU A 168 5.08 -5.98 9.47
CA LEU A 168 5.10 -7.30 8.83
C LEU A 168 3.75 -8.00 8.93
N LYS A 169 3.03 -7.84 10.05
CA LYS A 169 1.67 -8.34 10.19
C LYS A 169 0.71 -7.64 9.22
N PHE A 170 0.75 -6.31 9.15
CA PHE A 170 -0.05 -5.53 8.20
C PHE A 170 0.20 -5.96 6.75
N MET A 171 1.46 -6.16 6.36
CA MET A 171 1.82 -6.65 5.03
C MET A 171 1.21 -8.02 4.73
N LYS A 172 1.32 -8.97 5.67
CA LYS A 172 0.76 -10.33 5.51
C LYS A 172 -0.76 -10.31 5.37
N GLU A 173 -1.45 -9.47 6.14
CA GLU A 173 -2.91 -9.32 6.05
C GLU A 173 -3.35 -8.76 4.70
N LYS A 174 -2.52 -7.94 4.06
CA LYS A 174 -2.77 -7.37 2.72
C LYS A 174 -2.32 -8.27 1.57
N LEU A 175 -1.44 -9.23 1.82
CA LEU A 175 -0.97 -10.23 0.85
C LEU A 175 -1.20 -11.66 1.36
N PRO A 176 -2.44 -12.03 1.71
CA PRO A 176 -2.73 -13.33 2.31
C PRO A 176 -2.44 -14.49 1.34
N GLU A 177 -2.51 -14.24 0.03
CA GLU A 177 -2.29 -15.23 -1.02
C GLU A 177 -0.84 -15.70 -1.15
N TYR A 178 0.09 -15.00 -0.52
CA TYR A 178 1.52 -15.23 -0.70
C TYR A 178 2.16 -16.06 0.42
N GLU A 179 1.36 -16.53 1.40
CA GLU A 179 1.74 -17.47 2.48
C GLU A 179 3.13 -17.22 3.09
N TYR A 180 3.55 -15.95 3.22
CA TYR A 180 4.91 -15.59 3.59
C TYR A 180 5.27 -16.06 5.01
N SER A 181 6.24 -16.97 5.10
CA SER A 181 7.03 -17.16 6.32
C SER A 181 8.05 -16.03 6.44
N THR A 182 7.65 -14.94 7.09
CA THR A 182 8.61 -13.89 7.46
C THR A 182 9.34 -14.31 8.71
N TYR A 183 10.66 -14.34 8.66
CA TYR A 183 11.46 -14.42 9.88
C TYR A 183 12.00 -13.02 10.12
N ASP A 184 11.81 -12.52 11.34
CA ASP A 184 12.49 -11.32 11.79
C ASP A 184 13.96 -11.68 11.93
N THR A 185 14.69 -11.52 10.84
CA THR A 185 16.13 -11.60 10.87
C THR A 185 16.59 -10.27 11.41
N ALA A 186 17.11 -10.25 12.64
CA ALA A 186 17.88 -9.13 13.19
C ALA A 186 19.20 -8.88 12.42
N ALA A 187 19.22 -9.23 11.13
CA ALA A 187 20.33 -9.15 10.22
C ALA A 187 20.85 -7.72 10.24
N ALA A 188 22.11 -7.56 10.62
CA ALA A 188 22.78 -6.28 10.58
C ALA A 188 22.73 -5.73 9.15
N ASP A 189 22.83 -4.40 9.03
CA ASP A 189 23.10 -3.78 7.75
C ASP A 189 24.32 -4.47 7.12
N GLY A 190 24.19 -4.85 5.85
CA GLY A 190 25.22 -5.62 5.15
C GLY A 190 26.45 -4.76 4.85
N ASP A 191 27.47 -5.39 4.25
CA ASP A 191 28.58 -4.64 3.66
C ASP A 191 28.07 -3.87 2.42
N ASP A 192 28.17 -2.55 2.43
CA ASP A 192 27.81 -1.66 1.31
C ASP A 192 28.82 -1.67 0.17
N VAL A 193 29.88 -2.47 0.27
CA VAL A 193 30.84 -2.67 -0.81
C VAL A 193 30.29 -3.68 -1.82
N ALA A 194 30.03 -3.20 -3.04
CA ALA A 194 29.68 -4.04 -4.18
C ALA A 194 30.85 -5.00 -4.54
N LYS A 195 30.58 -6.30 -4.45
CA LYS A 195 31.51 -7.40 -4.77
C LYS A 195 31.02 -8.16 -6.01
N PRO A 196 31.93 -8.61 -6.89
CA PRO A 196 31.55 -9.46 -8.02
C PRO A 196 30.88 -10.76 -7.54
N LEU A 197 29.76 -11.12 -8.17
CA LEU A 197 29.09 -12.40 -7.93
C LEU A 197 29.92 -13.55 -8.48
N LYS A 198 29.91 -14.69 -7.77
CA LYS A 198 30.64 -15.91 -8.13
C LYS A 198 29.75 -17.12 -7.86
N ALA A 199 29.87 -18.16 -8.69
CA ALA A 199 29.20 -19.45 -8.46
C ALA A 199 29.50 -19.97 -7.04
N GLY A 200 28.48 -20.45 -6.34
CA GLY A 200 28.54 -20.88 -4.94
C GLY A 200 28.46 -19.75 -3.91
N GLY A 201 28.64 -18.50 -4.32
CA GLY A 201 28.53 -17.32 -3.47
C GLY A 201 27.08 -16.92 -3.15
N SER A 202 26.90 -16.13 -2.09
CA SER A 202 25.58 -15.67 -1.66
C SER A 202 25.09 -14.46 -2.47
N VAL A 203 23.78 -14.47 -2.77
CA VAL A 203 23.07 -13.39 -3.47
C VAL A 203 21.69 -13.19 -2.85
N ALA A 204 21.21 -11.97 -2.86
CA ALA A 204 19.85 -11.65 -2.44
C ALA A 204 19.02 -11.03 -3.56
N ALA A 205 17.73 -11.34 -3.58
CA ALA A 205 16.73 -10.71 -4.43
C ALA A 205 15.75 -9.94 -3.55
N LEU A 206 15.73 -8.62 -3.69
CA LEU A 206 14.96 -7.71 -2.83
C LEU A 206 13.73 -7.13 -3.55
N LEU A 207 12.66 -6.99 -2.77
CA LEU A 207 11.39 -6.35 -3.13
C LEU A 207 11.30 -4.91 -2.62
N VAL A 208 11.99 -4.62 -1.51
CA VAL A 208 12.15 -3.29 -0.93
C VAL A 208 13.63 -3.12 -0.60
N ASP A 209 14.20 -1.96 -0.91
CA ASP A 209 15.60 -1.61 -0.64
C ASP A 209 15.73 -0.15 -0.15
N GLY A 210 16.85 0.19 0.50
CA GLY A 210 17.11 1.47 1.17
C GLY A 210 17.11 1.33 2.69
N ASP A 211 16.46 2.27 3.40
CA ASP A 211 16.33 2.24 4.86
C ASP A 211 15.53 1.02 5.38
N LEU A 212 14.82 0.32 4.49
CA LEU A 212 14.20 -0.97 4.71
C LEU A 212 14.69 -1.93 3.64
N LYS A 213 15.00 -3.17 4.03
CA LYS A 213 15.33 -4.23 3.07
C LYS A 213 14.37 -5.40 3.28
N LEU A 214 13.72 -5.84 2.23
CA LEU A 214 12.82 -7.00 2.25
C LEU A 214 13.13 -7.88 1.06
N GLY A 215 13.50 -9.13 1.28
CA GLY A 215 13.88 -10.02 0.20
C GLY A 215 14.18 -11.44 0.64
N ALA A 216 14.77 -12.22 -0.26
CA ALA A 216 15.27 -13.55 0.03
C ALA A 216 16.75 -13.67 -0.28
N ILE A 217 17.48 -14.44 0.54
CA ILE A 217 18.88 -14.80 0.31
C ILE A 217 18.94 -16.22 -0.25
N GLY A 218 19.76 -16.40 -1.26
CA GLY A 218 20.11 -17.71 -1.82
C GLY A 218 21.53 -17.73 -2.33
N THR A 219 21.79 -18.62 -3.29
CA THR A 219 23.13 -18.88 -3.82
C THR A 219 23.17 -18.66 -5.33
N VAL A 220 24.26 -18.07 -5.81
CA VAL A 220 24.57 -17.91 -7.23
C VAL A 220 24.94 -19.27 -7.80
N THR A 221 24.24 -19.70 -8.84
CA THR A 221 24.54 -20.97 -9.52
C THR A 221 25.65 -20.77 -10.53
N TYR A 222 25.48 -19.79 -11.42
CA TYR A 222 26.42 -19.58 -12.53
C TYR A 222 26.45 -18.11 -12.95
N VAL A 223 27.64 -17.67 -13.36
CA VAL A 223 27.91 -16.32 -13.84
C VAL A 223 28.67 -16.44 -15.16
N ASP A 224 28.11 -15.87 -16.23
CA ASP A 224 28.80 -15.67 -17.50
C ASP A 224 28.86 -14.18 -17.81
N LYS A 225 30.04 -13.59 -17.56
CA LYS A 225 30.27 -12.14 -17.62
C LYS A 225 29.31 -11.39 -16.69
N ASP A 226 28.37 -10.66 -17.27
CA ASP A 226 27.34 -9.90 -16.57
C ASP A 226 26.09 -10.74 -16.27
N LYS A 227 25.86 -11.85 -16.96
CA LYS A 227 24.66 -12.68 -16.80
C LYS A 227 24.78 -13.61 -15.60
N VAL A 228 23.71 -13.68 -14.82
CA VAL A 228 23.66 -14.47 -13.58
C VAL A 228 22.42 -15.36 -13.57
N VAL A 229 22.54 -16.58 -13.06
CA VAL A 229 21.42 -17.44 -12.62
C VAL A 229 21.61 -17.87 -11.17
N ALA A 230 20.53 -17.91 -10.40
CA ALA A 230 20.56 -18.21 -8.97
C ALA A 230 19.26 -18.89 -8.49
N PHE A 231 19.26 -19.33 -7.23
CA PHE A 231 18.18 -20.04 -6.51
C PHE A 231 17.84 -21.45 -7.03
N GLY A 232 17.92 -21.71 -8.34
CA GLY A 232 17.52 -23.02 -8.89
C GLY A 232 16.03 -23.33 -8.74
N HIS A 233 15.24 -22.41 -8.19
CA HIS A 233 13.78 -22.46 -8.11
C HIS A 233 13.23 -21.02 -8.11
N PRO A 234 11.93 -20.81 -8.44
CA PRO A 234 11.35 -19.47 -8.44
C PRO A 234 11.38 -18.84 -7.05
N PHE A 235 11.50 -17.52 -7.00
CA PHE A 235 11.25 -16.73 -5.81
C PHE A 235 9.75 -16.54 -5.58
N LEU A 236 9.09 -15.77 -6.46
CA LEU A 236 7.64 -15.54 -6.49
C LEU A 236 6.99 -16.10 -7.77
N LYS A 237 7.79 -16.62 -8.73
CA LYS A 237 7.37 -17.19 -10.02
C LYS A 237 6.57 -16.18 -10.87
N ARG A 238 7.03 -14.93 -10.92
CA ARG A 238 6.33 -13.81 -11.57
C ARG A 238 6.74 -13.56 -13.02
N GLY A 239 7.51 -14.44 -13.64
CA GLY A 239 7.93 -14.27 -15.02
C GLY A 239 8.93 -13.12 -15.15
N SER A 240 8.62 -12.13 -15.98
CA SER A 240 9.47 -10.95 -16.16
C SER A 240 9.29 -10.02 -14.95
N VAL A 241 10.39 -9.73 -14.25
CA VAL A 241 10.39 -8.99 -12.99
C VAL A 241 11.46 -7.92 -12.97
N GLY A 242 11.41 -7.01 -12.01
CA GLY A 242 12.49 -6.07 -11.72
C GLY A 242 12.80 -6.10 -10.24
N TYR A 243 13.46 -7.16 -9.75
CA TYR A 243 13.90 -7.22 -8.34
C TYR A 243 15.33 -6.70 -8.20
N PHE A 244 15.64 -6.13 -7.04
CA PHE A 244 16.97 -5.58 -6.77
C PHE A 244 17.92 -6.74 -6.41
N MET A 245 19.02 -6.89 -7.15
CA MET A 245 20.00 -7.95 -6.90
C MET A 245 21.11 -7.41 -6.00
N HIS A 246 21.30 -8.01 -4.84
CA HIS A 246 22.27 -7.57 -3.84
C HIS A 246 23.31 -8.65 -3.55
N ASN A 247 24.50 -8.23 -3.13
CA ASN A 247 25.38 -9.12 -2.37
C ASN A 247 24.71 -9.54 -1.07
N ALA A 248 25.06 -10.71 -0.57
CA ALA A 248 24.65 -11.17 0.75
C ALA A 248 25.82 -11.81 1.47
N SER A 249 25.88 -11.61 2.79
CA SER A 249 26.88 -12.23 3.67
C SER A 249 26.17 -13.08 4.70
N ILE A 250 26.66 -14.29 4.96
CA ILE A 250 26.00 -15.23 5.87
C ILE A 250 26.64 -15.13 7.25
N PHE A 251 25.86 -14.87 8.29
CA PHE A 251 26.37 -14.91 9.66
C PHE A 251 26.50 -16.34 10.17
N THR A 252 25.45 -17.14 9.95
CA THR A 252 25.42 -18.55 10.36
C THR A 252 24.25 -19.29 9.71
N VAL A 253 24.15 -20.59 9.95
CA VAL A 253 22.98 -21.41 9.63
C VAL A 253 22.20 -21.70 10.90
N VAL A 254 20.92 -21.31 10.91
CA VAL A 254 20.00 -21.62 12.00
C VAL A 254 19.39 -22.99 11.74
N LYS A 255 19.66 -23.94 12.63
CA LYS A 255 19.06 -25.28 12.59
C LYS A 255 17.61 -25.20 13.05
N SER A 256 16.75 -25.96 12.39
CA SER A 256 15.36 -26.11 12.79
C SER A 256 14.89 -27.52 12.45
N VAL A 257 13.97 -28.03 13.26
CA VAL A 257 13.27 -29.30 13.01
C VAL A 257 12.22 -29.19 11.91
N ASP A 258 11.74 -27.96 11.67
CA ASP A 258 10.76 -27.63 10.64
C ASP A 258 11.49 -27.29 9.33
N SER A 259 12.35 -26.26 9.37
CA SER A 259 13.04 -25.73 8.20
C SER A 259 14.24 -24.88 8.60
N GLY A 260 15.46 -25.43 8.49
CA GLY A 260 16.69 -24.69 8.76
C GLY A 260 16.93 -23.62 7.70
N PHE A 261 17.62 -22.52 8.03
CA PHE A 261 17.86 -21.42 7.09
C PHE A 261 19.19 -20.70 7.33
N LYS A 262 19.76 -20.12 6.27
CA LYS A 262 20.89 -19.19 6.38
C LYS A 262 20.41 -17.87 6.99
N LEU A 263 21.05 -17.44 8.07
CA LEU A 263 20.86 -16.11 8.64
C LEU A 263 22.00 -15.22 8.14
N GLY A 264 21.66 -14.16 7.42
CA GLY A 264 22.64 -13.28 6.79
C GLY A 264 22.12 -11.87 6.57
N SER A 265 22.97 -10.99 6.08
CA SER A 265 22.65 -9.61 5.73
C SER A 265 22.56 -9.41 4.22
N MET A 266 21.74 -8.43 3.82
CA MET A 266 21.58 -7.97 2.44
C MET A 266 22.46 -6.72 2.26
N GLY A 267 23.58 -6.87 1.56
CA GLY A 267 24.61 -5.84 1.37
C GLY A 267 24.33 -4.93 0.18
N ALA A 268 25.39 -4.50 -0.49
CA ALA A 268 25.32 -3.61 -1.66
C ALA A 268 24.47 -4.16 -2.81
N GLU A 269 23.75 -3.26 -3.48
CA GLU A 269 23.10 -3.57 -4.76
C GLU A 269 24.16 -3.73 -5.86
N VAL A 270 24.06 -4.83 -6.60
CA VAL A 270 25.04 -5.21 -7.64
C VAL A 270 24.42 -5.44 -9.01
N GLY A 271 23.10 -5.43 -9.12
CA GLY A 271 22.43 -5.64 -10.40
C GLY A 271 20.92 -5.74 -10.28
N ALA A 272 20.33 -6.42 -11.26
CA ALA A 272 18.89 -6.62 -11.33
C ALA A 272 18.53 -8.07 -11.67
N VAL A 273 17.52 -8.59 -10.98
CA VAL A 273 16.84 -9.82 -11.39
C VAL A 273 15.75 -9.44 -12.40
N THR A 274 15.83 -10.02 -13.59
CA THR A 274 14.92 -9.72 -14.70
C THR A 274 13.91 -10.83 -14.95
N GLU A 275 14.22 -12.05 -14.52
CA GLU A 275 13.37 -13.23 -14.70
C GLU A 275 13.26 -14.02 -13.39
N ASP A 276 12.04 -14.43 -13.06
CA ASP A 276 11.71 -15.27 -11.91
C ASP A 276 10.73 -16.37 -12.36
N ARG A 277 11.26 -17.56 -12.63
CA ARG A 277 10.54 -18.65 -13.30
C ARG A 277 10.83 -20.00 -12.64
N GLY A 278 10.19 -21.04 -13.17
CA GLY A 278 10.26 -22.39 -12.63
C GLY A 278 11.67 -22.94 -12.39
N ALA A 279 12.65 -22.57 -13.23
CA ALA A 279 14.02 -23.04 -13.12
C ALA A 279 14.89 -22.25 -12.12
N GLY A 280 14.42 -21.09 -11.63
CA GLY A 280 15.26 -20.17 -10.89
C GLY A 280 14.98 -18.71 -11.19
N ILE A 281 15.87 -17.87 -10.68
CA ILE A 281 15.96 -16.47 -11.04
C ILE A 281 17.13 -16.23 -11.99
N ALA A 282 16.97 -15.27 -12.90
CA ALA A 282 18.03 -14.82 -13.79
C ALA A 282 18.08 -13.30 -13.86
N GLY A 283 19.25 -12.76 -14.14
CA GLY A 283 19.46 -11.32 -14.15
C GLY A 283 20.81 -10.90 -14.70
N THR A 284 21.09 -9.60 -14.55
CA THR A 284 22.33 -8.98 -14.99
C THR A 284 22.99 -8.23 -13.84
N SER A 285 24.27 -8.49 -13.65
CA SER A 285 25.14 -7.75 -12.73
C SER A 285 25.68 -6.48 -13.40
N GLY A 286 25.91 -5.44 -12.61
CA GLY A 286 26.34 -4.12 -13.06
C GLY A 286 25.22 -3.24 -13.63
N HIS A 287 24.03 -3.78 -13.88
CA HIS A 287 22.86 -3.01 -14.30
C HIS A 287 21.88 -2.84 -13.15
N ILE A 288 21.79 -1.62 -12.62
CA ILE A 288 20.92 -1.26 -11.50
C ILE A 288 19.57 -0.79 -12.04
N ILE A 289 18.49 -1.36 -11.51
CA ILE A 289 17.12 -0.90 -11.79
C ILE A 289 16.67 0.11 -10.74
N SER A 290 15.92 1.12 -11.17
CA SER A 290 15.53 2.23 -10.28
C SER A 290 14.41 1.86 -9.30
N GLY A 291 13.53 0.92 -9.68
CA GLY A 291 12.27 0.71 -8.97
C GLY A 291 11.44 2.00 -8.87
N ILE A 292 10.57 2.08 -7.86
CA ILE A 292 9.84 3.28 -7.49
C ILE A 292 10.49 3.87 -6.23
N PRO A 293 11.25 4.97 -6.34
CA PRO A 293 11.81 5.64 -5.17
C PRO A 293 10.71 6.34 -4.36
N MET A 294 10.81 6.24 -3.04
CA MET A 294 9.90 6.84 -2.08
C MET A 294 10.68 7.63 -1.03
N ALA A 295 10.32 8.90 -0.85
CA ALA A 295 10.75 9.71 0.28
C ALA A 295 9.63 9.79 1.30
N ILE A 296 9.90 9.40 2.54
CA ILE A 296 8.92 9.31 3.62
C ILE A 296 9.37 10.21 4.76
N THR A 297 8.52 11.14 5.15
CA THR A 297 8.72 12.00 6.31
C THR A 297 7.58 11.81 7.30
N VAL A 298 7.90 11.50 8.55
CA VAL A 298 6.93 11.32 9.63
C VAL A 298 7.21 12.32 10.75
N HIS A 299 6.20 13.08 11.12
CA HIS A 299 6.21 14.01 12.24
C HIS A 299 5.28 13.52 13.36
N ASP A 300 5.85 13.19 14.51
CA ASP A 300 5.11 13.03 15.75
C ASP A 300 5.05 14.39 16.46
N LEU A 301 3.88 15.01 16.44
CA LEU A 301 3.63 16.33 17.01
C LEU A 301 3.53 16.29 18.54
N ASP A 302 3.20 15.13 19.14
CA ASP A 302 3.11 14.97 20.58
C ASP A 302 4.52 14.94 21.21
N MET A 303 5.45 14.23 20.56
CA MET A 303 6.83 14.08 21.02
C MET A 303 7.82 15.06 20.37
N ASN A 304 7.35 15.88 19.42
CA ASN A 304 8.16 16.75 18.56
C ASN A 304 9.34 15.99 17.91
N ARG A 305 9.04 14.80 17.38
CA ARG A 305 10.00 13.93 16.69
C ARG A 305 9.73 13.95 15.20
N THR A 306 10.79 14.05 14.41
CA THR A 306 10.72 13.90 12.95
C THR A 306 11.63 12.76 12.54
N ARG A 307 11.14 11.91 11.64
CA ARG A 307 11.91 10.86 11.00
C ARG A 307 11.77 10.97 9.50
N GLU A 308 12.90 10.98 8.82
CA GLU A 308 12.99 10.92 7.36
C GLU A 308 13.53 9.54 6.97
N ALA A 309 13.05 9.02 5.85
CA ALA A 309 13.52 7.78 5.29
C ALA A 309 13.40 7.75 3.76
N GLY A 310 14.34 7.06 3.12
CA GLY A 310 14.36 6.76 1.70
C GLY A 310 14.28 5.25 1.47
N VAL A 311 13.29 4.83 0.71
CA VAL A 311 13.20 3.44 0.22
C VAL A 311 12.93 3.42 -1.26
N LYS A 312 13.23 2.32 -1.93
CA LYS A 312 12.71 2.00 -3.25
C LYS A 312 11.97 0.67 -3.20
N VAL A 313 10.87 0.61 -3.93
CA VAL A 313 10.00 -0.56 -4.00
C VAL A 313 9.99 -1.09 -5.43
N VAL A 314 9.89 -2.40 -5.59
CA VAL A 314 9.74 -3.01 -6.92
C VAL A 314 8.49 -2.48 -7.63
N GLU A 315 8.59 -2.31 -8.95
CA GLU A 315 7.47 -1.91 -9.80
C GLU A 315 6.74 -3.18 -10.27
N ALA A 316 5.67 -3.54 -9.55
CA ALA A 316 4.81 -4.67 -9.87
C ALA A 316 3.38 -4.43 -9.34
N ASP A 317 2.40 -4.52 -10.23
CA ASP A 317 1.02 -4.05 -10.02
C ASP A 317 0.35 -4.57 -8.73
N GLU A 318 0.62 -5.81 -8.33
CA GLU A 318 0.08 -6.41 -7.09
C GLU A 318 0.92 -6.14 -5.84
N LEU A 319 2.24 -5.94 -5.98
CA LEU A 319 3.15 -5.83 -4.84
C LEU A 319 3.39 -4.38 -4.43
N THR A 320 3.53 -3.47 -5.41
CA THR A 320 3.88 -2.07 -5.16
C THR A 320 2.92 -1.39 -4.17
N PRO A 321 1.57 -1.49 -4.31
CA PRO A 321 0.66 -0.80 -3.38
C PRO A 321 0.87 -1.26 -1.93
N THR A 322 0.94 -2.57 -1.71
CA THR A 322 1.11 -3.14 -0.36
C THR A 322 2.48 -2.84 0.23
N LEU A 323 3.56 -3.06 -0.53
CA LEU A 323 4.92 -2.83 -0.06
C LEU A 323 5.17 -1.35 0.27
N SER A 324 4.67 -0.45 -0.57
CA SER A 324 4.75 1.00 -0.35
C SER A 324 3.99 1.41 0.92
N ALA A 325 2.74 0.95 1.09
CA ALA A 325 1.94 1.26 2.27
C ALA A 325 2.55 0.68 3.55
N THR A 326 3.12 -0.53 3.47
CA THR A 326 3.83 -1.18 4.59
C THR A 326 5.06 -0.36 4.99
N ALA A 327 5.83 0.16 4.04
CA ALA A 327 6.99 0.99 4.34
C ALA A 327 6.60 2.27 5.10
N VAL A 328 5.58 2.99 4.63
CA VAL A 328 5.06 4.19 5.32
C VAL A 328 4.56 3.82 6.72
N TYR A 329 3.78 2.74 6.86
CA TYR A 329 3.27 2.29 8.15
C TYR A 329 4.37 1.90 9.13
N ASN A 330 5.44 1.24 8.67
CA ASN A 330 6.59 0.89 9.51
C ASN A 330 7.27 2.14 10.09
N PHE A 331 7.56 3.15 9.26
CA PHE A 331 8.18 4.39 9.75
C PHE A 331 7.23 5.17 10.67
N LEU A 332 5.93 5.13 10.39
CA LEU A 332 4.91 5.73 11.24
C LEU A 332 4.88 5.05 12.62
N SER A 333 4.73 3.72 12.66
CA SER A 333 4.73 2.90 13.87
C SER A 333 5.99 3.16 14.72
N LYS A 334 7.17 3.10 14.10
CA LYS A 334 8.45 3.34 14.78
C LYS A 334 8.65 4.75 15.31
N THR A 335 8.08 5.76 14.65
CA THR A 335 8.23 7.16 15.07
C THR A 335 7.29 7.49 16.21
N LEU A 336 6.05 6.98 16.16
CA LEU A 336 5.03 7.19 17.19
C LEU A 336 5.33 6.43 18.49
N ASP A 337 6.01 5.28 18.39
CA ASP A 337 6.32 4.42 19.54
C ASP A 337 5.07 4.06 20.38
N ARG A 338 3.91 4.01 19.70
CA ARG A 338 2.60 3.68 20.29
C ARG A 338 1.63 3.19 19.23
N ASN A 339 0.72 2.33 19.65
CA ASN A 339 -0.52 2.04 18.93
C ASN A 339 -1.69 2.72 19.63
N GLY A 340 -2.72 3.10 18.87
CA GLY A 340 -3.91 3.68 19.47
C GLY A 340 -4.55 4.78 18.62
N GLU A 341 -5.46 5.49 19.28
CA GLU A 341 -6.16 6.63 18.75
C GLU A 341 -5.24 7.79 18.36
N GLY A 342 -5.75 8.64 17.48
CA GLY A 342 -5.10 9.89 17.13
C GLY A 342 -5.67 10.49 15.86
N THR A 343 -5.12 11.63 15.52
CA THR A 343 -5.38 12.35 14.28
C THR A 343 -4.11 12.45 13.46
N SER A 344 -4.22 12.23 12.15
CA SER A 344 -3.12 12.39 11.21
C SER A 344 -3.48 13.30 10.05
N THR A 345 -2.46 13.95 9.50
CA THR A 345 -2.51 14.64 8.20
C THR A 345 -1.51 13.94 7.29
N LEU A 346 -2.00 13.40 6.19
CA LEU A 346 -1.22 12.77 5.13
C LEU A 346 -1.15 13.73 3.95
N THR A 347 0.06 14.09 3.55
CA THR A 347 0.35 14.77 2.28
C THR A 347 1.10 13.82 1.37
N LEU A 348 0.56 13.62 0.18
CA LEU A 348 1.05 12.69 -0.83
C LEU A 348 1.34 13.46 -2.12
N LYS A 349 2.49 13.16 -2.72
CA LYS A 349 2.84 13.56 -4.07
C LYS A 349 3.33 12.37 -4.87
N ILE A 350 2.65 12.06 -5.97
CA ILE A 350 3.03 10.97 -6.89
C ILE A 350 3.42 11.60 -8.23
N GLN A 351 4.66 11.37 -8.62
CA GLN A 351 5.20 11.83 -9.90
C GLN A 351 5.02 10.72 -10.94
N PRO A 352 4.20 10.91 -11.99
CA PRO A 352 4.17 9.99 -13.12
C PRO A 352 5.47 10.08 -13.93
N ARG A 353 5.81 8.98 -14.61
CA ARG A 353 6.92 8.91 -15.56
C ARG A 353 6.57 9.56 -16.90
N ASP A 354 5.31 9.48 -17.32
CA ASP A 354 4.82 10.26 -18.45
C ASP A 354 4.69 11.73 -18.05
N VAL A 355 5.48 12.59 -18.71
CA VAL A 355 5.53 14.03 -18.49
C VAL A 355 4.24 14.76 -18.87
N ASN A 356 3.37 14.13 -19.66
CA ASN A 356 2.09 14.70 -20.05
C ASN A 356 1.02 14.58 -18.96
N ILE A 357 1.21 13.65 -18.01
CA ILE A 357 0.31 13.49 -16.88
C ILE A 357 0.80 14.42 -15.75
N PRO A 358 -0.03 15.34 -15.25
CA PRO A 358 0.38 16.22 -14.16
C PRO A 358 0.53 15.42 -12.85
N PRO A 359 1.47 15.77 -11.96
CA PRO A 359 1.64 15.09 -10.68
C PRO A 359 0.36 15.07 -9.85
N LEU A 360 0.10 13.96 -9.15
CA LEU A 360 -0.98 13.85 -8.18
C LEU A 360 -0.47 14.39 -6.85
N GLU A 361 -1.04 15.51 -6.41
CA GLU A 361 -0.80 16.08 -5.08
C GLU A 361 -2.10 16.04 -4.28
N ARG A 362 -2.05 15.48 -3.07
CA ARG A 362 -3.23 15.32 -2.22
C ARG A 362 -2.85 15.47 -0.76
N THR A 363 -3.66 16.23 -0.01
CA THR A 363 -3.55 16.33 1.45
C THR A 363 -4.88 15.97 2.07
N ASN A 364 -4.89 15.03 3.00
CA ASN A 364 -6.09 14.56 3.69
C ASN A 364 -5.80 14.36 5.18
N MET A 365 -6.86 14.35 5.99
CA MET A 365 -6.78 14.21 7.44
C MET A 365 -7.56 12.97 7.88
N PHE A 366 -7.06 12.24 8.85
CA PHE A 366 -7.71 11.02 9.33
C PHE A 366 -7.79 11.02 10.82
N TYR A 367 -8.87 10.46 11.36
CA TYR A 367 -8.98 10.18 12.78
C TYR A 367 -9.34 8.72 12.95
N SER A 368 -8.72 8.08 13.94
CA SER A 368 -9.04 6.72 14.34
C SER A 368 -9.16 6.64 15.86
N ASN A 369 -10.14 5.89 16.36
CA ASN A 369 -10.24 5.51 17.78
C ASN A 369 -9.38 4.27 18.10
N ASP A 370 -8.91 3.55 17.08
CA ASP A 370 -8.28 2.24 17.23
C ASP A 370 -6.80 2.28 16.86
N SER A 371 -6.50 2.40 15.57
CA SER A 371 -5.13 2.60 15.08
C SER A 371 -5.07 3.75 14.09
N ILE A 372 -4.47 4.87 14.51
CA ILE A 372 -4.19 5.99 13.59
C ILE A 372 -3.09 5.60 12.59
N GLY A 373 -2.15 4.73 12.98
CA GLY A 373 -1.09 4.25 12.11
C GLY A 373 -1.62 3.59 10.85
N ILE A 374 -2.52 2.60 11.02
CA ILE A 374 -3.14 1.89 9.89
C ILE A 374 -4.05 2.83 9.11
N LYS A 375 -4.90 3.60 9.80
CA LYS A 375 -5.88 4.47 9.14
C LYS A 375 -5.24 5.51 8.23
N SER A 376 -4.04 5.98 8.58
CA SER A 376 -3.29 7.00 7.82
C SER A 376 -2.79 6.50 6.48
N VAL A 377 -2.56 5.19 6.32
CA VAL A 377 -1.97 4.61 5.10
C VAL A 377 -3.01 3.99 4.17
N ASP A 378 -4.26 3.83 4.60
CA ASP A 378 -5.34 3.24 3.80
C ASP A 378 -5.60 4.00 2.49
N GLU A 379 -5.72 5.34 2.55
CA GLU A 379 -5.94 6.14 1.35
C GLU A 379 -4.72 6.08 0.43
N PHE A 380 -3.52 6.13 0.99
CA PHE A 380 -2.27 6.00 0.23
C PHE A 380 -2.22 4.68 -0.54
N TYR A 381 -2.48 3.55 0.13
CA TYR A 381 -2.58 2.24 -0.52
C TYR A 381 -3.58 2.26 -1.68
N ASN A 382 -4.80 2.74 -1.42
CA ASN A 382 -5.87 2.74 -2.41
C ASN A 382 -5.53 3.60 -3.63
N ILE A 383 -4.87 4.76 -3.44
CA ILE A 383 -4.46 5.63 -4.53
C ILE A 383 -3.45 4.93 -5.44
N ILE A 384 -2.43 4.29 -4.87
CA ILE A 384 -1.43 3.57 -5.67
C ILE A 384 -2.08 2.41 -6.42
N ASP A 385 -2.94 1.64 -5.75
CA ASP A 385 -3.67 0.52 -6.35
C ASP A 385 -4.54 0.96 -7.53
N VAL A 386 -5.42 1.96 -7.35
CA VAL A 386 -6.30 2.40 -8.45
C VAL A 386 -5.55 3.08 -9.58
N LEU A 387 -4.38 3.69 -9.33
CA LEU A 387 -3.55 4.26 -10.39
C LEU A 387 -2.89 3.16 -11.20
N MET A 388 -2.21 2.20 -10.57
CA MET A 388 -1.48 1.14 -11.27
C MET A 388 -2.43 0.14 -11.95
N ASN A 389 -3.53 -0.23 -11.27
CA ASN A 389 -4.49 -1.22 -11.75
C ASN A 389 -5.70 -0.60 -12.48
N ASN A 390 -5.56 0.62 -13.01
CA ASN A 390 -6.64 1.25 -13.79
C ASN A 390 -6.84 0.55 -15.15
N ARG A 391 -8.06 0.62 -15.70
CA ARG A 391 -8.41 -0.05 -16.96
C ARG A 391 -7.99 0.67 -18.24
N PHE A 392 -7.48 1.90 -18.14
CA PHE A 392 -7.33 2.81 -19.28
C PHE A 392 -5.90 2.85 -19.82
N ILE A 393 -4.92 3.02 -18.94
CA ILE A 393 -3.50 3.15 -19.31
C ILE A 393 -2.62 2.37 -18.32
N ASN A 394 -1.41 2.01 -18.76
CA ASN A 394 -0.36 1.59 -17.84
C ASN A 394 0.25 2.82 -17.16
N TYR A 395 -0.16 3.11 -15.92
CA TYR A 395 0.30 4.28 -15.18
C TYR A 395 1.65 3.99 -14.51
N GLU A 396 2.74 4.51 -15.08
CA GLU A 396 4.09 4.30 -14.55
C GLU A 396 4.47 5.40 -13.54
N ILE A 397 4.84 4.99 -12.33
CA ILE A 397 5.28 5.91 -11.26
C ILE A 397 6.79 6.15 -11.39
N ALA A 398 7.21 7.42 -11.40
CA ALA A 398 8.62 7.83 -11.35
C ALA A 398 9.12 8.04 -9.92
N GLY A 399 8.23 8.39 -8.98
CA GLY A 399 8.57 8.53 -7.57
C GLY A 399 7.39 8.97 -6.72
N ILE A 400 7.52 8.75 -5.40
CA ILE A 400 6.49 9.05 -4.41
C ILE A 400 7.12 9.87 -3.27
N GLN A 401 6.44 10.92 -2.83
CA GLN A 401 6.78 11.65 -1.61
C GLN A 401 5.59 11.58 -0.68
N VAL A 402 5.84 11.17 0.57
CA VAL A 402 4.82 10.99 1.60
C VAL A 402 5.26 11.75 2.84
N GLU A 403 4.43 12.67 3.30
CA GLU A 403 4.59 13.36 4.57
C GLU A 403 3.40 13.03 5.46
N VAL A 404 3.66 12.57 6.69
CA VAL A 404 2.62 12.23 7.66
C VAL A 404 2.88 12.96 8.96
N SER A 405 1.95 13.82 9.37
CA SER A 405 1.96 14.44 10.69
C SER A 405 0.90 13.79 11.57
N VAL A 406 1.24 13.44 12.81
CA VAL A 406 0.33 12.77 13.74
C VAL A 406 0.33 13.43 15.10
N ALA A 407 -0.85 13.54 15.70
CA ALA A 407 -1.05 13.93 17.09
C ALA A 407 -2.03 12.97 17.77
N LYS A 408 -1.98 12.87 19.10
CA LYS A 408 -2.89 12.06 19.91
C LYS A 408 -4.25 12.74 20.06
N ASP A 409 -4.31 14.05 19.89
CA ASP A 409 -5.53 14.80 20.02
C ASP A 409 -6.62 14.35 19.04
N LYS A 410 -7.87 14.49 19.46
CA LYS A 410 -9.04 14.18 18.66
C LYS A 410 -9.51 15.43 17.93
N LYS A 411 -8.93 15.72 16.77
CA LYS A 411 -9.39 16.84 15.92
C LYS A 411 -10.53 16.39 15.01
N THR A 412 -11.69 16.19 15.61
CA THR A 412 -12.94 15.89 14.89
C THR A 412 -13.98 16.96 15.19
N ALA A 413 -14.79 17.32 14.20
CA ALA A 413 -15.94 18.21 14.40
C ALA A 413 -17.20 17.63 13.75
N MET A 414 -18.33 17.78 14.44
CA MET A 414 -19.64 17.36 13.93
C MET A 414 -20.38 18.57 13.38
N ILE A 415 -21.00 18.44 12.21
CA ILE A 415 -21.97 19.42 11.73
C ILE A 415 -23.17 19.33 12.67
N SER A 416 -23.36 20.38 13.47
CA SER A 416 -24.42 20.45 14.50
C SER A 416 -25.66 21.17 13.99
N ASP A 417 -25.45 22.13 13.11
CA ASP A 417 -26.49 22.90 12.46
C ASP A 417 -25.92 23.47 11.16
N ALA A 418 -26.77 23.63 10.15
CA ALA A 418 -26.44 24.43 8.99
C ALA A 418 -27.67 25.26 8.65
N THR A 419 -27.47 26.52 8.28
CA THR A 419 -28.57 27.45 8.04
C THR A 419 -28.35 28.20 6.75
N LEU A 420 -29.43 28.28 5.97
CA LEU A 420 -29.51 29.03 4.73
C LEU A 420 -30.57 30.11 4.89
N SER A 421 -30.16 31.38 4.79
CA SER A 421 -31.08 32.51 4.87
C SER A 421 -30.67 33.60 3.88
N PRO A 422 -31.52 33.96 2.91
CA PRO A 422 -32.82 33.36 2.57
C PRO A 422 -32.68 32.09 1.72
N ALA A 423 -33.56 31.10 1.91
CA ALA A 423 -33.62 29.86 1.11
C ALA A 423 -34.29 30.06 -0.28
N VAL A 424 -33.98 31.18 -0.93
CA VAL A 424 -34.47 31.52 -2.28
C VAL A 424 -33.31 32.09 -3.10
N ALA A 425 -33.11 31.57 -4.31
CA ALA A 425 -32.03 31.99 -5.20
C ALA A 425 -32.47 31.95 -6.67
N SER A 426 -31.70 32.62 -7.53
CA SER A 426 -31.80 32.48 -8.98
C SER A 426 -30.54 31.81 -9.55
N PRO A 427 -30.61 31.22 -10.75
CA PRO A 427 -29.43 30.69 -11.43
C PRO A 427 -28.31 31.75 -11.54
N GLY A 428 -27.10 31.40 -11.15
CA GLY A 428 -25.95 32.30 -11.07
C GLY A 428 -25.79 33.10 -9.77
N ASP A 429 -26.73 33.01 -8.83
CA ASP A 429 -26.60 33.65 -7.53
C ASP A 429 -25.58 32.93 -6.63
N THR A 430 -24.81 33.71 -5.86
CA THR A 430 -24.06 33.16 -4.72
C THR A 430 -24.88 33.25 -3.45
N ILE A 431 -25.15 32.11 -2.82
CA ILE A 431 -25.78 31.99 -1.51
C ILE A 431 -24.73 31.74 -0.43
N VAL A 432 -25.02 32.18 0.79
CA VAL A 432 -24.16 31.96 1.96
C VAL A 432 -24.84 30.93 2.86
N ILE A 433 -24.12 29.85 3.15
CA ILE A 433 -24.54 28.79 4.05
C ILE A 433 -23.69 28.89 5.30
N ASN A 434 -24.35 29.09 6.45
CA ASN A 434 -23.69 29.13 7.75
C ASN A 434 -23.69 27.73 8.34
N VAL A 435 -22.52 27.11 8.42
CA VAL A 435 -22.36 25.76 8.99
C VAL A 435 -21.78 25.89 10.38
N LYS A 436 -22.53 25.43 11.39
CA LYS A 436 -22.09 25.40 12.78
C LYS A 436 -21.47 24.03 13.08
N LEU A 437 -20.16 24.04 13.27
CA LEU A 437 -19.39 22.90 13.70
C LEU A 437 -19.36 22.84 15.22
N GLN A 438 -19.51 21.63 15.76
CA GLN A 438 -19.23 21.32 17.16
C GLN A 438 -17.94 20.48 17.20
N PRO A 439 -16.76 21.09 17.41
CA PRO A 439 -15.54 20.33 17.61
C PRO A 439 -15.59 19.56 18.94
N PHE A 440 -14.80 18.48 19.01
CA PHE A 440 -14.82 17.59 20.16
C PHE A 440 -14.28 18.30 21.41
N ARG A 441 -15.16 18.55 22.39
CA ARG A 441 -14.85 19.23 23.66
C ARG A 441 -14.36 20.67 23.51
N GLU A 442 -14.72 21.35 22.43
CA GLU A 442 -14.42 22.76 22.20
C GLU A 442 -15.71 23.57 22.00
N GLU A 443 -15.60 24.89 21.96
CA GLU A 443 -16.73 25.77 21.66
C GLU A 443 -17.19 25.60 20.20
N PRO A 444 -18.50 25.74 19.91
CA PRO A 444 -18.99 25.69 18.54
C PRO A 444 -18.38 26.80 17.67
N VAL A 445 -18.02 26.46 16.43
CA VAL A 445 -17.46 27.40 15.45
C VAL A 445 -18.37 27.46 14.23
N THR A 446 -18.66 28.66 13.75
CA THR A 446 -19.44 28.85 12.51
C THR A 446 -18.50 29.11 11.34
N LYS A 447 -18.73 28.41 10.23
CA LYS A 447 -18.04 28.61 8.95
C LYS A 447 -19.06 29.07 7.91
N GLU A 448 -18.73 30.15 7.21
CA GLU A 448 -19.51 30.65 6.08
C GLU A 448 -19.03 29.98 4.79
N ILE A 449 -19.95 29.38 4.04
CA ILE A 449 -19.68 28.73 2.77
C ILE A 449 -20.43 29.46 1.67
N PHE A 450 -19.68 29.91 0.66
CA PHE A 450 -20.23 30.57 -0.51
C PHE A 450 -20.49 29.53 -1.59
N PHE A 451 -21.76 29.29 -1.90
CA PHE A 451 -22.19 28.37 -2.95
C PHE A 451 -22.78 29.18 -4.11
N THR A 452 -22.29 28.96 -5.33
CA THR A 452 -22.84 29.63 -6.51
C THR A 452 -23.76 28.68 -7.25
N VAL A 453 -25.03 29.06 -7.37
CA VAL A 453 -26.05 28.29 -8.09
C VAL A 453 -25.67 28.23 -9.57
N PRO A 454 -25.73 27.05 -10.20
CA PRO A 454 -25.46 26.89 -11.62
C PRO A 454 -26.27 27.87 -12.47
N LYS A 455 -25.68 28.44 -13.52
CA LYS A 455 -26.40 29.37 -14.43
C LYS A 455 -27.52 28.69 -15.22
N ASP A 456 -27.42 27.39 -15.33
CA ASP A 456 -28.30 26.49 -16.06
C ASP A 456 -29.19 25.64 -15.14
N GLN A 457 -29.19 25.93 -13.84
CA GLN A 457 -30.08 25.26 -12.88
C GLN A 457 -31.56 25.51 -13.25
N PRO A 458 -32.39 24.46 -13.41
CA PRO A 458 -33.81 24.62 -13.63
C PRO A 458 -34.52 25.33 -12.46
N TYR A 459 -35.60 26.04 -12.76
CA TYR A 459 -36.49 26.57 -11.73
C TYR A 459 -37.23 25.44 -11.01
N GLY A 460 -37.35 25.55 -9.69
CA GLY A 460 -37.96 24.50 -8.88
C GLY A 460 -37.38 24.46 -7.48
N GLU A 461 -37.80 23.46 -6.71
CA GLU A 461 -37.19 23.14 -5.42
C GLU A 461 -36.04 22.15 -5.66
N VAL A 462 -34.88 22.43 -5.06
CA VAL A 462 -33.70 21.58 -5.12
C VAL A 462 -33.23 21.30 -3.71
N THR A 463 -32.72 20.10 -3.46
CA THR A 463 -32.13 19.74 -2.17
C THR A 463 -30.63 20.01 -2.21
N LEU A 464 -30.17 20.91 -1.34
CA LEU A 464 -28.75 21.11 -1.07
C LEU A 464 -28.34 20.20 0.08
N GLU A 465 -27.28 19.44 -0.10
CA GLU A 465 -26.61 18.69 0.95
C GLU A 465 -25.35 19.42 1.40
N VAL A 466 -25.16 19.50 2.72
CA VAL A 466 -23.95 19.99 3.38
C VAL A 466 -23.40 18.82 4.19
N ARG A 467 -22.21 18.31 3.86
CA ARG A 467 -21.63 17.14 4.52
C ARG A 467 -20.14 17.27 4.76
N GLY A 468 -19.60 16.44 5.66
CA GLY A 468 -18.16 16.23 5.72
C GLY A 468 -17.66 15.51 4.47
N GLY A 469 -16.50 15.89 3.94
CA GLY A 469 -15.97 15.33 2.70
C GLY A 469 -15.66 13.82 2.76
N GLY A 470 -15.42 13.30 3.98
CA GLY A 470 -15.28 11.86 4.23
C GLY A 470 -16.60 11.10 4.38
N VAL A 471 -17.74 11.82 4.40
CA VAL A 471 -19.08 11.22 4.50
C VAL A 471 -19.53 10.82 3.09
N VAL A 472 -19.87 9.54 2.93
CA VAL A 472 -20.42 9.01 1.68
C VAL A 472 -21.80 9.65 1.43
N PRO A 473 -22.04 10.29 0.27
CA PRO A 473 -23.33 10.92 -0.01
C PRO A 473 -24.47 9.90 0.00
N LEU A 474 -25.67 10.32 0.42
CA LEU A 474 -26.82 9.44 0.60
C LEU A 474 -27.23 8.61 -0.64
N PRO A 475 -27.23 9.15 -1.87
CA PRO A 475 -27.52 8.35 -3.07
C PRO A 475 -26.66 7.08 -3.16
N TYR A 476 -25.37 7.18 -2.84
CA TYR A 476 -24.44 6.05 -2.84
C TYR A 476 -24.74 5.04 -1.72
N LEU A 477 -25.18 5.51 -0.55
CA LEU A 477 -25.57 4.63 0.56
C LEU A 477 -26.83 3.81 0.23
N LEU A 478 -27.79 4.40 -0.48
CA LEU A 478 -29.01 3.71 -0.93
C LEU A 478 -28.67 2.58 -1.90
N GLU A 479 -27.76 2.81 -2.83
CA GLU A 479 -27.28 1.78 -3.75
C GLU A 479 -26.44 0.70 -3.05
N LYS A 480 -25.56 1.12 -2.12
CA LYS A 480 -24.80 0.19 -1.27
C LYS A 480 -25.71 -0.82 -0.58
N GLN A 481 -26.82 -0.35 -0.02
CA GLN A 481 -27.82 -1.20 0.63
C GLN A 481 -28.60 -2.03 -0.38
N LYS A 482 -29.03 -1.43 -1.50
CA LYS A 482 -29.80 -2.12 -2.55
C LYS A 482 -29.06 -3.32 -3.15
N TYR A 483 -27.73 -3.20 -3.31
CA TYR A 483 -26.90 -4.21 -3.96
C TYR A 483 -25.93 -4.94 -3.01
N ASN A 484 -26.03 -4.70 -1.69
CA ASN A 484 -25.17 -5.28 -0.66
C ASN A 484 -23.65 -5.15 -0.97
N LEU A 485 -23.23 -3.96 -1.39
CA LEU A 485 -21.88 -3.70 -1.90
C LEU A 485 -20.92 -3.31 -0.77
N THR A 486 -19.64 -3.68 -0.91
CA THR A 486 -18.57 -3.12 -0.07
C THR A 486 -18.11 -1.76 -0.61
N ASP A 487 -17.45 -0.95 0.22
CA ASP A 487 -16.94 0.38 -0.21
C ASP A 487 -15.92 0.27 -1.37
N GLU A 488 -15.18 -0.83 -1.42
CA GLU A 488 -14.26 -1.17 -2.50
C GLU A 488 -15.02 -1.44 -3.82
N ILE A 489 -16.14 -2.18 -3.75
CA ILE A 489 -16.95 -2.50 -4.92
C ILE A 489 -17.66 -1.24 -5.46
N ILE A 490 -18.18 -0.37 -4.60
CA ILE A 490 -18.86 0.87 -5.02
C ILE A 490 -17.92 1.79 -5.81
N ARG A 491 -16.65 1.92 -5.39
CA ARG A 491 -15.68 2.73 -6.12
C ARG A 491 -15.28 2.11 -7.47
N ARG A 492 -15.23 0.77 -7.57
CA ARG A 492 -15.00 0.05 -8.85
C ARG A 492 -16.20 0.13 -9.79
N LEU A 493 -17.41 0.36 -9.27
CA LEU A 493 -18.62 0.53 -10.06
C LEU A 493 -18.76 1.93 -10.68
N LYS A 494 -18.02 2.95 -10.21
CA LYS A 494 -17.95 4.23 -10.92
C LYS A 494 -17.34 4.01 -12.30
N THR A 495 -18.17 4.14 -13.32
CA THR A 495 -17.74 4.09 -14.71
C THR A 495 -17.23 5.46 -15.13
N TYR A 496 -15.93 5.54 -15.43
CA TYR A 496 -15.34 6.73 -16.05
C TYR A 496 -15.20 6.51 -17.55
N LYS A 497 -15.43 7.54 -18.36
CA LYS A 497 -15.33 7.46 -19.82
C LYS A 497 -13.90 7.17 -20.27
N ASP A 498 -12.93 7.85 -19.67
CA ASP A 498 -11.51 7.78 -20.01
C ASP A 498 -10.61 8.03 -18.79
N PHE A 499 -9.29 7.94 -19.01
CA PHE A 499 -8.30 8.17 -17.97
C PHE A 499 -8.32 9.62 -17.44
N ASP A 500 -8.57 10.60 -18.31
CA ASP A 500 -8.53 12.02 -17.91
C ASP A 500 -9.67 12.34 -16.93
N GLU A 501 -10.88 11.81 -17.19
CA GLU A 501 -12.01 11.92 -16.28
C GLU A 501 -11.73 11.18 -14.95
N PHE A 502 -11.26 9.93 -15.01
CA PHE A 502 -10.87 9.17 -13.82
C PHE A 502 -9.84 9.90 -12.97
N TYR A 503 -8.77 10.39 -13.60
CA TYR A 503 -7.66 11.05 -12.92
C TYR A 503 -8.06 12.40 -12.34
N LYS A 504 -8.90 13.15 -13.06
CA LYS A 504 -9.51 14.38 -12.57
C LYS A 504 -10.37 14.11 -11.33
N GLU A 505 -11.21 13.09 -11.36
CA GLU A 505 -12.06 12.70 -10.22
C GLU A 505 -11.23 12.21 -9.03
N LEU A 506 -10.19 11.39 -9.26
CA LEU A 506 -9.28 10.94 -8.21
C LEU A 506 -8.61 12.12 -7.48
N ARG A 507 -8.14 13.11 -8.26
CA ARG A 507 -7.55 14.35 -7.72
C ARG A 507 -8.54 15.20 -6.95
N ASN A 508 -9.77 15.30 -7.45
CA ASN A 508 -10.79 16.19 -6.92
C ASN A 508 -11.70 15.52 -5.89
N THR A 509 -11.51 14.24 -5.60
CA THR A 509 -12.26 13.50 -4.58
C THR A 509 -12.20 14.25 -3.25
N ASP A 510 -13.33 14.33 -2.55
CA ASP A 510 -13.43 15.07 -1.29
C ASP A 510 -12.46 14.52 -0.23
N THR A 511 -11.94 15.40 0.62
CA THR A 511 -11.07 15.03 1.74
C THR A 511 -11.84 15.10 3.06
N ASN A 512 -11.43 14.32 4.04
CA ASN A 512 -12.16 14.18 5.31
C ASN A 512 -12.19 15.49 6.13
N ASN A 513 -11.26 16.41 5.86
CA ASN A 513 -11.21 17.72 6.50
C ASN A 513 -11.96 18.82 5.73
N GLN A 514 -12.72 18.46 4.70
CA GLN A 514 -13.56 19.40 3.96
C GLN A 514 -14.99 19.41 4.47
N ILE A 515 -15.63 20.57 4.41
CA ILE A 515 -17.09 20.66 4.32
C ILE A 515 -17.41 20.81 2.83
N VAL A 516 -18.34 19.97 2.35
CA VAL A 516 -18.78 19.92 0.96
C VAL A 516 -20.24 20.33 0.91
N VAL A 517 -20.56 21.24 0.00
CA VAL A 517 -21.93 21.64 -0.34
C VAL A 517 -22.18 21.27 -1.78
N GLU A 518 -23.23 20.49 -2.04
CA GLU A 518 -23.63 20.07 -3.38
C GLU A 518 -25.15 20.00 -3.51
N ILE A 519 -25.65 20.10 -4.75
CA ILE A 519 -27.05 19.81 -5.07
C ILE A 519 -27.19 18.29 -5.20
N LEU A 520 -28.15 17.69 -4.50
CA LEU A 520 -28.47 16.28 -4.66
C LEU A 520 -29.23 16.08 -5.97
N GLU A 521 -28.70 15.22 -6.84
CA GLU A 521 -29.35 14.81 -8.08
C GLU A 521 -30.24 13.59 -7.82
N ASP A 522 -31.49 13.67 -8.28
CA ASP A 522 -32.41 12.53 -8.26
C ASP A 522 -32.00 11.52 -9.35
N GLY A 523 -31.63 10.30 -8.96
CA GLY A 523 -31.46 9.17 -9.88
C GLY A 523 -30.04 8.87 -10.36
N VAL A 524 -29.00 9.25 -9.61
CA VAL A 524 -27.62 8.80 -9.88
C VAL A 524 -27.54 7.29 -9.67
N SER A 525 -27.70 6.53 -10.76
CA SER A 525 -27.43 5.10 -10.80
C SER A 525 -25.94 4.87 -11.09
N MET A 526 -25.24 4.15 -10.23
CA MET A 526 -23.83 3.73 -10.40
C MET A 526 -23.68 2.58 -11.40
N VAL A 527 -24.77 2.20 -12.07
CA VAL A 527 -24.83 1.16 -13.09
C VAL A 527 -25.58 1.73 -14.29
N GLU A 528 -25.05 1.56 -15.50
CA GLU A 528 -25.78 1.90 -16.73
C GLU A 528 -27.13 1.16 -16.73
N ASP A 529 -28.23 1.91 -16.68
CA ASP A 529 -29.58 1.38 -16.84
C ASP A 529 -29.75 0.90 -18.28
N SER A 530 -29.51 -0.39 -18.55
CA SER A 530 -29.85 -1.02 -19.82
C SER A 530 -31.37 -1.13 -20.07
N ASP A 531 -32.20 -0.72 -19.10
CA ASP A 531 -33.62 -1.04 -19.06
C ASP A 531 -34.55 0.12 -19.47
N LYS A 532 -34.01 1.20 -20.03
CA LYS A 532 -34.80 2.24 -20.72
C LYS A 532 -34.46 2.34 -22.19
N ALA A 533 -34.64 1.23 -22.92
CA ALA A 533 -34.85 1.26 -24.35
C ALA A 533 -36.25 0.75 -24.67
N ASP A 534 -37.01 1.57 -25.39
CA ASP A 534 -38.35 1.31 -25.84
C ASP A 534 -38.55 -0.09 -26.44
N THR A 535 -39.69 -0.67 -26.08
CA THR A 535 -40.34 -1.85 -26.66
C THR A 535 -39.95 -2.17 -28.11
N LYS A 536 -39.19 -3.26 -28.30
CA LYS A 536 -39.37 -4.27 -29.36
C LYS A 536 -38.43 -5.46 -29.11
N GLY A 537 -39.03 -6.62 -28.87
CA GLY A 537 -38.32 -7.80 -28.39
C GLY A 537 -37.35 -8.41 -29.41
N ALA A 538 -36.30 -9.02 -28.87
CA ALA A 538 -35.61 -10.15 -29.47
C ALA A 538 -35.13 -11.07 -28.35
N LYS A 539 -35.34 -12.38 -28.55
CA LYS A 539 -35.08 -13.46 -27.60
C LYS A 539 -33.58 -13.65 -27.36
N ILE A 540 -33.22 -13.97 -26.12
CA ILE A 540 -31.90 -14.49 -25.73
C ILE A 540 -31.88 -15.98 -26.05
N ASP A 541 -31.05 -16.39 -27.01
CA ASP A 541 -30.65 -17.79 -27.17
C ASP A 541 -29.43 -18.04 -26.26
N VAL A 542 -29.60 -19.00 -25.35
CA VAL A 542 -28.55 -19.55 -24.49
C VAL A 542 -27.75 -20.56 -25.33
N ALA A 543 -26.44 -20.36 -25.47
CA ALA A 543 -25.54 -21.40 -25.96
C ALA A 543 -24.14 -21.29 -25.34
N ASP A 544 -23.86 -22.34 -24.56
CA ASP A 544 -22.61 -22.99 -24.15
C ASP A 544 -21.22 -22.42 -24.48
N GLU A 545 -20.36 -22.64 -23.49
CA GLU A 545 -18.90 -22.60 -23.50
C GLU A 545 -18.29 -23.40 -24.68
N THR A 546 -17.37 -22.78 -25.41
CA THR A 546 -15.99 -23.27 -25.70
C THR A 546 -15.42 -22.61 -26.97
N LYS A 547 -14.32 -21.85 -26.79
CA LYS A 547 -13.08 -21.78 -27.62
C LYS A 547 -12.47 -20.36 -27.63
N ILE A 548 -11.19 -20.30 -27.25
CA ILE A 548 -10.23 -19.21 -27.49
C ILE A 548 -9.46 -19.53 -28.80
N PRO A 549 -8.52 -18.72 -29.36
CA PRO A 549 -8.47 -17.30 -29.76
C PRO A 549 -8.24 -17.12 -31.30
N GLY A 550 -8.47 -15.90 -31.83
CA GLY A 550 -7.82 -15.41 -33.06
C GLY A 550 -8.52 -15.71 -34.40
N ALA A 551 -9.48 -14.86 -34.77
CA ALA A 551 -9.86 -14.65 -36.17
C ALA A 551 -10.44 -13.25 -36.35
N VAL A 552 -9.73 -12.38 -37.08
CA VAL A 552 -10.30 -11.17 -37.68
C VAL A 552 -10.93 -11.57 -39.02
N PRO A 553 -12.15 -11.12 -39.29
CA PRO A 553 -12.48 -10.66 -40.63
C PRO A 553 -12.91 -9.19 -40.60
N LYS A 554 -12.19 -8.37 -41.37
CA LYS A 554 -12.64 -7.03 -41.79
C LYS A 554 -13.86 -7.18 -42.71
N GLY A 555 -14.94 -6.47 -42.41
CA GLY A 555 -16.06 -6.24 -43.32
C GLY A 555 -16.70 -4.89 -43.03
N LYS A 556 -16.67 -4.00 -44.02
CA LYS A 556 -17.17 -2.61 -43.94
C LYS A 556 -18.70 -2.58 -43.84
N SER A 557 -19.22 -1.83 -42.87
CA SER A 557 -20.48 -1.10 -43.02
C SER A 557 -20.35 0.27 -42.35
N LYS A 558 -20.43 1.32 -43.17
CA LYS A 558 -20.83 2.65 -42.70
C LYS A 558 -22.32 2.55 -42.39
N GLU A 559 -22.70 2.65 -41.14
CA GLU A 559 -24.04 3.10 -40.77
C GLU A 559 -23.90 4.18 -39.70
N ASN A 560 -24.46 5.34 -40.03
CA ASN A 560 -24.54 6.51 -39.18
C ASN A 560 -25.30 6.14 -37.90
N ILE A 561 -24.66 6.26 -36.75
CA ILE A 561 -25.36 6.31 -35.47
C ILE A 561 -25.89 7.75 -35.33
N PRO A 562 -27.21 7.97 -35.21
CA PRO A 562 -27.78 9.29 -34.98
C PRO A 562 -27.28 9.85 -33.66
N GLY A 563 -27.00 11.16 -33.65
CA GLY A 563 -26.40 11.87 -32.54
C GLY A 563 -27.01 11.54 -31.18
N ILE A 564 -26.15 11.05 -30.30
CA ILE A 564 -26.32 11.21 -28.86
C ILE A 564 -25.81 12.62 -28.58
N ASP A 565 -26.71 13.53 -28.27
CA ASP A 565 -26.38 14.88 -27.82
C ASP A 565 -25.52 14.80 -26.55
N ASP A 566 -24.31 15.35 -26.63
CA ASP A 566 -23.28 15.52 -25.59
C ASP A 566 -23.72 16.43 -24.41
N LYS A 567 -24.97 16.40 -23.94
CA LYS A 567 -25.50 17.48 -23.07
C LYS A 567 -25.75 17.19 -21.59
N ASP A 568 -25.72 15.95 -21.13
CA ASP A 568 -26.16 15.64 -19.76
C ASP A 568 -25.09 14.99 -18.86
N ASN A 569 -23.80 15.25 -19.10
CA ASN A 569 -22.76 14.98 -18.09
C ASN A 569 -22.24 16.32 -17.53
N LYS A 570 -23.09 17.02 -16.78
CA LYS A 570 -22.69 18.22 -16.04
C LYS A 570 -22.16 17.78 -14.68
N GLU A 571 -20.92 18.12 -14.39
CA GLU A 571 -20.38 17.91 -13.04
C GLU A 571 -21.31 18.56 -12.01
N PRO A 572 -21.69 17.86 -10.94
CA PRO A 572 -22.48 18.46 -9.87
C PRO A 572 -21.71 19.66 -9.33
N TYR A 573 -22.35 20.82 -9.30
CA TYR A 573 -21.70 22.03 -8.81
C TYR A 573 -21.47 21.88 -7.31
N LYS A 574 -20.20 21.89 -6.89
CA LYS A 574 -19.79 21.74 -5.48
C LYS A 574 -19.05 22.96 -4.98
N ALA A 575 -19.32 23.36 -3.74
CA ALA A 575 -18.45 24.26 -2.97
C ALA A 575 -17.75 23.47 -1.87
N LYS A 576 -16.45 23.72 -1.68
CA LYS A 576 -15.64 23.03 -0.67
C LYS A 576 -14.86 24.03 0.17
N ILE A 577 -14.78 23.80 1.47
CA ILE A 577 -13.92 24.57 2.38
C ILE A 577 -13.10 23.61 3.24
N ASN A 578 -11.80 23.86 3.33
CA ASN A 578 -10.90 23.10 4.21
C ASN A 578 -11.06 23.55 5.65
N THR A 579 -10.92 22.61 6.58
CA THR A 579 -10.94 22.84 8.01
C THR A 579 -9.75 22.17 8.69
N GLU A 580 -9.52 22.51 9.96
CA GLU A 580 -8.52 21.88 10.83
C GLU A 580 -9.03 20.62 11.54
N TYR A 581 -10.22 20.13 11.17
CA TYR A 581 -10.87 18.99 11.80
C TYR A 581 -11.26 17.94 10.75
N VAL A 582 -11.32 16.68 11.17
CA VAL A 582 -12.07 15.64 10.44
C VAL A 582 -13.56 15.89 10.64
N ILE A 583 -14.27 16.25 9.56
CA ILE A 583 -15.67 16.65 9.59
C ILE A 583 -16.59 15.42 9.52
N ARG A 584 -17.59 15.39 10.40
CA ARG A 584 -18.60 14.34 10.50
C ARG A 584 -20.01 14.91 10.40
N GLY A 585 -20.92 14.07 9.91
CA GLY A 585 -22.33 14.40 9.75
C GLY A 585 -22.62 15.10 8.43
N ASP A 586 -23.91 15.31 8.24
CA ASP A 586 -24.52 15.88 7.05
C ASP A 586 -25.81 16.64 7.44
N GLY A 587 -26.30 17.47 6.53
CA GLY A 587 -27.53 18.22 6.67
C GLY A 587 -28.08 18.61 5.31
N GLN A 588 -29.40 18.73 5.21
CA GLN A 588 -30.09 18.99 3.95
C GLN A 588 -30.99 20.23 4.04
N PHE A 589 -31.04 20.98 2.94
CA PHE A 589 -31.86 22.19 2.80
C PHE A 589 -32.64 22.15 1.51
N VAL A 590 -33.91 22.55 1.55
CA VAL A 590 -34.65 22.85 0.34
C VAL A 590 -34.35 24.29 -0.07
N LEU A 591 -33.71 24.46 -1.23
CA LEU A 591 -33.50 25.75 -1.87
C LEU A 591 -34.50 25.92 -3.00
N LYS A 592 -35.22 27.05 -3.00
CA LYS A 592 -36.15 27.37 -4.08
C LYS A 592 -35.47 28.23 -5.15
N ILE A 593 -35.31 27.67 -6.34
CA ILE A 593 -34.76 28.33 -7.52
C ILE A 593 -35.88 29.02 -8.30
N VAL A 594 -35.86 30.35 -8.37
CA VAL A 594 -36.91 31.17 -8.98
C VAL A 594 -36.33 32.24 -9.92
N SER A 595 -37.20 32.93 -10.66
CA SER A 595 -36.80 34.06 -11.50
C SER A 595 -36.15 35.19 -10.68
N PRO A 596 -35.24 35.99 -11.27
CA PRO A 596 -34.62 37.12 -10.58
C PRO A 596 -35.62 38.06 -9.87
N ALA A 597 -36.74 38.36 -10.54
CA ALA A 597 -37.78 39.24 -10.03
C ALA A 597 -38.53 38.64 -8.82
N ASP A 598 -38.83 37.34 -8.86
CA ASP A 598 -39.51 36.66 -7.75
C ASP A 598 -38.59 36.49 -6.54
N ARG A 599 -37.30 36.23 -6.78
CA ARG A 599 -36.25 36.17 -5.75
C ARG A 599 -36.12 37.51 -5.04
N ASP A 600 -36.09 38.63 -5.77
CA ASP A 600 -35.99 39.97 -5.17
C ASP A 600 -37.24 40.33 -4.36
N LYS A 601 -38.43 39.97 -4.87
CA LYS A 601 -39.70 40.14 -4.16
C LYS A 601 -39.72 39.35 -2.85
N GLU A 602 -39.25 38.12 -2.87
CA GLU A 602 -39.25 37.24 -1.70
C GLU A 602 -38.19 37.65 -0.67
N LYS A 603 -36.99 38.05 -1.12
CA LYS A 603 -35.97 38.67 -0.25
C LYS A 603 -36.51 39.92 0.43
N ALA A 604 -37.23 40.79 -0.30
CA ALA A 604 -37.85 41.98 0.27
C ALA A 604 -38.97 41.66 1.27
N ARG A 605 -39.76 40.61 1.02
CA ARG A 605 -40.78 40.11 1.96
C ARG A 605 -40.14 39.64 3.26
N LEU A 606 -39.12 38.79 3.17
CA LEU A 606 -38.40 38.24 4.31
C LEU A 606 -37.68 39.33 5.11
N ALA A 607 -37.07 40.32 4.43
CA ALA A 607 -36.44 41.46 5.10
C ALA A 607 -37.45 42.30 5.91
N ARG A 608 -38.68 42.49 5.40
CA ARG A 608 -39.76 43.18 6.11
C ARG A 608 -40.24 42.38 7.33
N GLU A 609 -40.35 41.07 7.21
CA GLU A 609 -40.74 40.18 8.33
C GLU A 609 -39.66 40.14 9.42
N HIS A 610 -38.39 40.04 9.03
CA HIS A 610 -37.27 40.09 9.97
C HIS A 610 -37.21 41.44 10.71
N ALA A 611 -37.38 42.54 10.00
CA ALA A 611 -37.46 43.87 10.61
C ALA A 611 -38.65 44.01 11.57
N LYS A 612 -39.77 43.33 11.30
CA LYS A 612 -40.93 43.30 12.19
C LYS A 612 -40.66 42.48 13.45
N LYS A 613 -40.04 41.30 13.34
CA LYS A 613 -39.64 40.47 14.47
C LYS A 613 -38.63 41.16 15.39
N LEU A 614 -37.62 41.85 14.83
CA LEU A 614 -36.67 42.64 15.61
C LEU A 614 -37.36 43.78 16.38
N LYS A 615 -38.36 44.44 15.78
CA LYS A 615 -39.16 45.47 16.47
C LYS A 615 -40.03 44.88 17.59
N GLU A 616 -40.57 43.68 17.40
CA GLU A 616 -41.37 42.97 18.42
C GLU A 616 -40.49 42.46 19.58
N GLN A 617 -39.29 41.95 19.30
CA GLN A 617 -38.29 41.57 20.32
C GLN A 617 -37.80 42.78 21.12
N ALA A 618 -37.48 43.90 20.45
CA ALA A 618 -37.11 45.14 21.15
C ALA A 618 -38.25 45.66 22.04
N LYS A 619 -39.51 45.50 21.63
CA LYS A 619 -40.68 45.83 22.46
C LYS A 619 -40.85 44.91 23.66
N ALA A 620 -40.57 43.61 23.50
CA ALA A 620 -40.65 42.63 24.58
C ALA A 620 -39.52 42.82 25.61
N GLU A 621 -38.32 43.21 25.17
CA GLU A 621 -37.22 43.59 26.07
C GLU A 621 -37.53 44.88 26.84
N ASP A 622 -38.15 45.88 26.19
CA ASP A 622 -38.62 47.11 26.84
C ASP A 622 -39.72 46.83 27.88
N GLU A 623 -40.67 45.94 27.59
CA GLU A 623 -41.71 45.50 28.53
C GLU A 623 -41.18 44.65 29.69
N SER A 624 -40.08 43.91 29.49
CA SER A 624 -39.40 43.17 30.56
C SER A 624 -38.66 44.10 31.53
N SER A 625 -38.04 45.17 31.02
CA SER A 625 -37.37 46.20 31.82
C SER A 625 -38.36 47.07 32.60
N THR A 626 -39.56 47.32 32.05
CA THR A 626 -40.63 48.03 32.77
C THR A 626 -41.34 47.19 33.83
N LYS A 627 -41.32 45.85 33.73
CA LYS A 627 -41.80 44.94 34.80
C LYS A 627 -40.80 44.80 35.95
N ALA A 628 -39.49 44.79 35.66
CA ALA A 628 -38.46 44.82 36.70
C ALA A 628 -38.51 46.13 37.52
N ALA A 629 -38.67 47.27 36.85
CA ALA A 629 -38.76 48.58 37.51
C ALA A 629 -40.03 48.77 38.38
N LYS A 630 -41.13 48.04 38.11
CA LYS A 630 -42.36 48.08 38.91
C LYS A 630 -42.36 47.13 40.12
N THR A 631 -41.41 46.21 40.21
CA THR A 631 -41.31 45.29 41.36
C THR A 631 -40.42 45.86 42.48
N GLU A 632 -39.50 46.79 42.16
CA GLU A 632 -38.69 47.50 43.17
C GLU A 632 -39.40 48.69 43.84
N THR A 633 -40.47 49.25 43.28
CA THR A 633 -41.15 50.42 43.86
C THR A 633 -42.20 50.09 44.94
N ALA A 634 -42.52 48.80 45.17
CA ALA A 634 -43.50 48.39 46.18
C ALA A 634 -42.89 47.94 47.52
N ALA A 635 -41.57 47.77 47.63
CA ALA A 635 -40.93 47.21 48.82
C ALA A 635 -40.26 48.25 49.76
N ASN A 636 -40.30 49.55 49.43
CA ASN A 636 -39.53 50.58 50.15
C ASN A 636 -40.38 51.57 50.97
N THR A 637 -41.44 51.08 51.61
CA THR A 637 -42.07 51.80 52.72
C THR A 637 -42.40 50.81 53.84
N VAL A 638 -41.44 50.60 54.75
CA VAL A 638 -41.58 50.31 56.21
C VAL A 638 -40.26 49.69 56.68
N LYS A 639 -39.36 50.52 57.23
CA LYS A 639 -38.36 50.09 58.23
C LYS A 639 -37.99 51.26 59.15
N LYS A 640 -38.44 51.15 60.40
CA LYS A 640 -37.89 51.73 61.63
C LYS A 640 -38.16 50.61 62.66
N THR A 641 -37.21 49.99 63.35
CA THR A 641 -36.18 50.52 64.26
C THR A 641 -35.26 49.38 64.76
N SER A 642 -33.98 49.70 65.05
CA SER A 642 -33.03 49.24 66.12
C SER A 642 -33.03 47.80 66.65
N GLU A 643 -31.97 47.17 67.19
CA GLU A 643 -30.51 47.30 67.37
C GLU A 643 -30.06 45.90 67.91
N ALA A 644 -28.75 45.60 67.89
CA ALA A 644 -28.07 44.32 68.19
C ALA A 644 -28.10 43.89 69.71
N PRO A 645 -27.31 42.92 70.27
CA PRO A 645 -26.28 42.01 69.71
C PRO A 645 -26.16 40.55 70.31
N ASP A 646 -25.40 39.69 69.61
CA ASP A 646 -24.32 38.74 70.05
C ASP A 646 -24.47 37.69 71.19
N ASN A 647 -24.19 36.40 70.89
CA ASN A 647 -23.12 35.58 71.53
C ASN A 647 -22.98 34.13 70.97
N SER A 648 -21.74 33.66 70.89
CA SER A 648 -21.23 32.37 70.34
C SER A 648 -21.09 31.26 71.42
N PRO A 649 -20.28 30.16 71.31
CA PRO A 649 -19.87 29.24 70.21
C PRO A 649 -20.01 27.73 70.61
N ASP A 650 -19.77 26.74 69.71
CA ASP A 650 -18.77 25.63 69.86
C ASP A 650 -18.77 24.60 68.69
N LYS A 651 -17.66 23.87 68.51
CA LYS A 651 -17.35 22.85 67.48
C LYS A 651 -17.64 21.39 67.91
N THR A 652 -17.76 20.53 66.87
CA THR A 652 -17.77 19.04 66.67
C THR A 652 -17.02 18.09 67.66
N PRO A 653 -17.09 16.71 67.62
CA PRO A 653 -17.43 15.76 66.49
C PRO A 653 -18.15 14.39 66.79
N GLU A 654 -18.41 13.61 65.71
CA GLU A 654 -18.38 12.11 65.50
C GLU A 654 -19.56 11.11 65.76
N ALA A 655 -19.92 10.38 64.66
CA ALA A 655 -20.39 8.97 64.45
C ALA A 655 -21.74 8.45 65.06
N PRO A 656 -22.33 7.26 64.69
CA PRO A 656 -21.94 6.19 63.73
C PRO A 656 -23.08 5.56 62.84
N THR A 657 -22.71 4.48 62.13
CA THR A 657 -23.40 3.52 61.22
C THR A 657 -24.48 2.59 61.80
N ASN A 658 -25.40 2.07 60.96
CA ASN A 658 -25.97 0.70 61.04
C ASN A 658 -26.72 0.23 59.76
N THR A 659 -26.53 -1.05 59.41
CA THR A 659 -27.17 -1.95 58.39
C THR A 659 -28.14 -2.94 59.07
N PRO A 660 -28.68 -4.05 58.48
CA PRO A 660 -29.25 -4.40 57.15
C PRO A 660 -30.61 -5.20 57.23
N ASP A 661 -31.28 -5.58 56.11
CA ASP A 661 -31.91 -6.92 55.95
C ASP A 661 -32.37 -7.32 54.51
N HIS A 662 -32.46 -8.64 54.29
CA HIS A 662 -32.72 -9.57 53.14
C HIS A 662 -33.86 -9.24 52.13
N SER A 663 -33.97 -9.79 50.89
CA SER A 663 -33.97 -11.21 50.45
C SER A 663 -34.03 -11.40 48.90
N ALA A 664 -33.44 -12.52 48.41
CA ALA A 664 -33.75 -13.45 47.28
C ALA A 664 -34.64 -13.01 46.09
N ASP A 665 -34.52 -13.49 44.84
CA ASP A 665 -33.95 -14.73 44.29
C ASP A 665 -33.76 -14.60 42.75
N ASP A 666 -33.22 -15.66 42.16
CA ASP A 666 -33.22 -16.11 40.77
C ASP A 666 -31.98 -15.93 39.86
N SER A 667 -31.36 -17.11 39.70
CA SER A 667 -30.30 -17.56 38.82
C SER A 667 -30.87 -18.26 37.58
N ASN A 668 -30.26 -18.06 36.42
CA ASN A 668 -29.93 -19.11 35.44
C ASN A 668 -29.06 -18.46 34.35
N ASP A 669 -27.81 -18.89 34.16
CA ASP A 669 -27.40 -19.99 33.25
C ASP A 669 -27.72 -19.66 31.77
N SER A 670 -26.85 -19.84 30.77
CA SER A 670 -25.48 -20.34 30.67
C SER A 670 -25.13 -20.38 29.16
N VAL A 671 -23.82 -20.42 28.83
CA VAL A 671 -23.22 -21.22 27.72
C VAL A 671 -23.52 -20.71 26.28
N ASN A 672 -22.57 -20.55 25.35
CA ASN A 672 -21.23 -21.10 25.10
C ASN A 672 -20.43 -20.12 24.23
#